data_AF-A0A969H577-F1
#
_entry.id   AF-A0A969H577-F1
#
_cell.length_a   1.000
_cell.length_b   1.000
_cell.length_c   1.000
_cell.angle_alpha   90.00
_cell.angle_beta   90.00
_cell.angle_gamma   90.00
#
_symmetry.space_group_name_H-M   'P 1'
#
loop_
_entity.id
_entity.type
_entity.pdbx_description
1 polymer ?
#
loop_
_entity_poly.entity_id
_entity_poly.type
_entity_poly.pdbx_seq_one_letter_code
_entity_poly.pdbx_strand_id
1 'polypeptide(L)'
;MPVKSVFGLLERRRQPVVTKIITPTVIDQKLNIERDRPAAERLKEGSRIPFTEVEKQYKKPGGTLTYALFGADPLDFWFGRFYVGTFGVVSVIGIFFGVACYMYQAWVVEGAFNILRARIDPPPITNGLRLALPGEPGFMWQLIVLFATIAFLGWMLRQVDISRKLDMSYEIPMAYGAVVTSWLTLQWLRPLAMGAWGNGFPLGITHHLDWVSNIGYQYYNFFFNPFHAIGISLLFASTLILAMHGSAILSTVNRPELNERNVDGFWRNLLGYSIGEVGIHRLGFWMAMAAVLFANLCIFLSGTLVFNWNNFWTFFDNMPFWETTAAGTLFLGGAAIASIAWRGIKQPDVDMEEVEYGGIGLESTAWRKPQNVDFFRRLFGVGQVGPVYLGLAGAIAVVFGGLAALIILAEYLYQVGYNPILFLREFFVLTVNPPAMSYGLGIGPWHEGGAWFFATFCLHIAILAWWARVYFRAKAAGLNTQLAWAFAWAMFLYFIIYLVRPLIIGNWAQAPGQGFKALLDWTNNVSIQFGNFYYNPFHMLSIFFLLGSTLLLAMHGATIVATSKYGSHREIEEMMVEGTGTHRAQLFWRWTMGFNVNSKTIHDWCWWFAVFTVITGGIGILLSGTLITDWYTWAHSIGIVAPIP
;
A
#
# COMPACT_ATOMS: atom_id res chain seq x y z
N MET A 1 -30.37 -49.83 31.47
CA MET A 1 -29.13 -49.17 31.94
C MET A 1 -28.65 -48.24 30.84
N PRO A 2 -28.65 -46.91 31.05
CA PRO A 2 -28.49 -45.96 29.96
C PRO A 2 -27.03 -45.58 29.69
N VAL A 3 -26.79 -45.30 28.42
CA VAL A 3 -25.59 -44.77 27.77
C VAL A 3 -25.15 -43.46 28.43
N LYS A 4 -23.92 -43.39 28.95
CA LYS A 4 -23.25 -42.13 29.31
C LYS A 4 -22.30 -41.73 28.18
N SER A 5 -22.51 -40.53 27.68
CA SER A 5 -21.91 -39.94 26.49
C SER A 5 -20.46 -39.49 26.70
N VAL A 6 -19.69 -39.61 25.61
CA VAL A 6 -18.29 -39.22 25.41
C VAL A 6 -18.17 -37.69 25.22
N PHE A 7 -18.75 -36.90 26.14
CA PHE A 7 -18.74 -35.43 26.09
C PHE A 7 -18.21 -34.80 27.39
N GLY A 8 -17.11 -35.35 27.94
CA GLY A 8 -16.51 -34.90 29.21
C GLY A 8 -15.13 -34.25 29.12
N LEU A 9 -14.56 -34.05 27.92
CA LEU A 9 -13.15 -33.62 27.77
C LEU A 9 -12.94 -32.38 26.87
N LEU A 10 -14.00 -31.61 26.59
CA LEU A 10 -13.95 -30.37 25.80
C LEU A 10 -14.45 -29.13 26.56
N GLU A 11 -14.31 -29.08 27.88
CA GLU A 11 -14.39 -27.84 28.65
C GLU A 11 -13.00 -27.29 28.96
N ARG A 12 -12.18 -27.05 27.93
CA ARG A 12 -11.24 -25.93 28.01
C ARG A 12 -12.09 -24.67 27.94
N ARG A 13 -12.23 -24.00 29.08
CA ARG A 13 -12.81 -22.66 29.25
C ARG A 13 -12.67 -21.85 27.97
N ARG A 14 -13.73 -21.79 27.15
CA ARG A 14 -13.94 -20.66 26.26
C ARG A 14 -14.20 -19.50 27.20
N GLN A 15 -13.14 -18.76 27.55
CA GLN A 15 -13.36 -17.41 28.04
C GLN A 15 -14.26 -16.73 27.00
N PRO A 16 -15.38 -16.11 27.41
CA PRO A 16 -16.20 -15.40 26.46
C PRO A 16 -15.30 -14.33 25.84
N VAL A 17 -15.18 -14.34 24.51
CA VAL A 17 -14.54 -13.26 23.74
C VAL A 17 -15.44 -12.06 23.91
N VAL A 18 -15.25 -11.36 25.02
CA VAL A 18 -15.95 -10.14 25.34
C VAL A 18 -15.12 -9.01 24.74
N THR A 19 -15.34 -8.72 23.46
CA THR A 19 -15.08 -7.40 22.86
C THR A 19 -16.05 -6.36 23.43
N LYS A 20 -16.23 -6.30 24.76
CA LYS A 20 -16.80 -5.12 25.40
C LYS A 20 -15.64 -4.17 25.57
N ILE A 21 -15.60 -3.18 24.67
CA ILE A 21 -14.74 -2.00 24.76
C ILE A 21 -14.91 -1.46 26.18
N ILE A 22 -13.90 -1.73 27.01
CA ILE A 22 -13.75 -1.01 28.26
C ILE A 22 -13.11 0.28 27.79
N THR A 23 -13.84 1.38 27.90
CA THR A 23 -13.31 2.73 27.91
C THR A 23 -13.14 3.08 29.38
N PRO A 24 -12.05 2.68 30.07
CA PRO A 24 -11.72 3.30 31.35
C PRO A 24 -11.55 4.78 31.03
N THR A 25 -12.45 5.59 31.54
CA THR A 25 -12.53 6.99 31.17
C THR A 25 -11.28 7.74 31.63
N VAL A 26 -10.30 7.90 30.74
CA VAL A 26 -9.20 8.85 30.88
C VAL A 26 -9.52 10.07 30.01
N ILE A 27 -10.65 10.70 30.32
CA ILE A 27 -11.00 11.99 29.76
C ILE A 27 -10.18 13.01 30.57
N ASP A 28 -9.49 13.92 29.89
CA ASP A 28 -8.64 14.99 30.44
C ASP A 28 -7.25 14.66 31.01
N GLN A 29 -6.77 13.41 31.05
CA GLN A 29 -5.32 13.25 31.18
C GLN A 29 -4.68 13.45 29.81
N LYS A 30 -3.91 14.53 29.67
CA LYS A 30 -2.67 14.44 28.88
C LYS A 30 -1.95 13.23 29.47
N LEU A 31 -1.96 12.10 28.75
CA LEU A 31 -1.17 10.93 29.10
C LEU A 31 0.22 11.45 29.45
N ASN A 32 0.60 11.35 30.71
CA ASN A 32 1.86 11.90 31.17
C ASN A 32 2.95 11.04 30.51
N ILE A 33 3.46 11.49 29.36
CA ILE A 33 4.34 10.72 28.47
C ILE A 33 5.60 10.27 29.24
N GLU A 34 5.95 10.98 30.32
CA GLU A 34 7.09 10.71 31.19
C GLU A 34 6.85 9.64 32.27
N ARG A 35 5.61 9.19 32.50
CA ARG A 35 5.28 8.16 33.49
C ARG A 35 4.50 7.02 32.82
N ASP A 36 5.23 6.08 32.23
CA ASP A 36 4.75 4.81 31.66
C ASP A 36 4.06 3.95 32.74
N ARG A 37 2.79 4.22 33.03
CA ARG A 37 1.94 3.31 33.82
C ARG A 37 1.31 2.29 32.88
N PRO A 38 1.50 0.97 33.09
CA PRO A 38 0.96 -0.07 32.20
C PRO A 38 -0.55 0.03 31.99
N ALA A 39 -1.02 -0.27 30.77
CA ALA A 39 -2.45 -0.27 30.44
C ALA A 39 -3.30 -1.15 31.39
N ALA A 40 -2.74 -2.26 31.87
CA ALA A 40 -3.38 -3.16 32.82
C ALA A 40 -3.70 -2.49 34.18
N GLU A 41 -2.95 -1.47 34.59
CA GLU A 41 -3.24 -0.69 35.80
C GLU A 41 -4.35 0.33 35.53
N ARG A 42 -4.28 1.05 34.40
CA ARG A 42 -5.30 2.04 34.00
C ARG A 42 -6.69 1.40 33.85
N LEU A 43 -6.74 0.15 33.37
CA LEU A 43 -7.97 -0.63 33.24
C LEU A 43 -8.68 -0.85 34.58
N LYS A 44 -7.95 -0.95 35.69
CA LYS A 44 -8.51 -1.16 37.03
C LYS A 44 -9.11 0.12 37.63
N GLU A 45 -8.67 1.28 37.16
CA GLU A 45 -9.00 2.59 37.74
C GLU A 45 -10.14 3.32 37.02
N GLY A 46 -10.40 3.03 35.74
CA GLY A 46 -11.39 3.78 34.96
C GLY A 46 -12.81 3.19 34.94
N SER A 47 -13.79 4.08 34.95
CA SER A 47 -15.21 3.76 34.77
C SER A 47 -15.54 3.58 33.29
N ARG A 48 -16.39 2.61 32.96
CA ARG A 48 -16.89 2.39 31.58
C ARG A 48 -17.90 3.47 31.22
N ILE A 49 -17.54 4.35 30.28
CA ILE A 49 -18.46 5.34 29.74
C ILE A 49 -18.83 4.97 28.30
N PRO A 50 -20.13 5.02 27.91
CA PRO A 50 -20.54 4.80 26.53
C PRO A 50 -19.89 5.81 25.58
N PHE A 51 -19.47 5.36 24.40
CA PHE A 51 -18.86 6.23 23.38
C PHE A 51 -19.75 7.43 22.99
N THR A 52 -21.07 7.30 23.12
CA THR A 52 -22.03 8.41 22.91
C THR A 52 -21.87 9.54 23.92
N GLU A 53 -21.48 9.25 25.15
CA GLU A 53 -21.21 10.29 26.16
C GLU A 53 -19.87 10.98 25.87
N VAL A 54 -18.87 10.24 25.40
CA VAL A 54 -17.61 10.83 24.89
C VAL A 54 -17.93 11.80 23.75
N GLU A 55 -18.71 11.38 22.76
CA GLU A 55 -19.11 12.20 21.61
C GLU A 55 -19.78 13.52 22.02
N LYS A 56 -20.66 13.52 23.03
CA LYS A 56 -21.33 14.74 23.53
C LYS A 56 -20.34 15.80 24.02
N GLN A 57 -19.21 15.40 24.57
CA GLN A 57 -18.20 16.33 25.08
C GLN A 57 -17.45 17.08 23.98
N TYR A 58 -17.33 16.46 22.79
CA TYR A 58 -16.65 17.03 21.64
C TYR A 58 -17.60 17.78 20.69
N LYS A 59 -18.90 17.50 20.72
CA LYS A 59 -19.92 18.23 19.94
C LYS A 59 -20.17 19.63 20.50
N LYS A 60 -19.21 20.52 20.29
CA LYS A 60 -19.25 21.93 20.70
C LYS A 60 -19.15 22.85 19.47
N PRO A 61 -19.97 23.92 19.39
CA PRO A 61 -19.82 24.94 18.36
C PRO A 61 -18.46 25.66 18.46
N GLY A 62 -17.98 26.20 17.34
CA GLY A 62 -16.72 26.93 17.24
C GLY A 62 -15.55 26.12 16.68
N GLY A 63 -14.43 26.81 16.42
CA GLY A 63 -13.21 26.18 15.89
C GLY A 63 -13.21 25.91 14.39
N THR A 64 -14.21 26.38 13.63
CA THR A 64 -14.26 26.23 12.17
C THR A 64 -13.41 27.28 11.45
N LEU A 65 -13.02 27.02 10.21
CA LEU A 65 -12.35 27.97 9.33
C LEU A 65 -13.28 29.15 8.99
N THR A 66 -14.57 28.91 8.72
CA THR A 66 -15.54 29.98 8.44
C THR A 66 -15.64 30.94 9.63
N TYR A 67 -15.75 30.41 10.85
CA TYR A 67 -15.74 31.24 12.06
C TYR A 67 -14.44 32.03 12.19
N ALA A 68 -13.28 31.42 11.91
CA ALA A 68 -11.99 32.10 11.96
C ALA A 68 -11.84 33.23 10.92
N LEU A 69 -12.47 33.08 9.74
CA LEU A 69 -12.39 34.07 8.66
C LEU A 69 -13.43 35.18 8.79
N PHE A 70 -14.64 34.86 9.24
CA PHE A 70 -15.79 35.76 9.20
C PHE A 70 -16.39 36.10 10.58
N GLY A 71 -15.85 35.55 11.67
CA GLY A 71 -16.34 35.77 13.04
C GLY A 71 -17.65 35.05 13.39
N ALA A 72 -18.28 34.37 12.43
CA ALA A 72 -19.50 33.59 12.61
C ALA A 72 -19.54 32.41 11.62
N ASP A 73 -20.15 31.30 12.03
CA ASP A 73 -20.43 30.15 11.14
C ASP A 73 -21.85 29.63 11.41
N PRO A 74 -22.86 30.06 10.62
CA PRO A 74 -24.24 29.65 10.82
C PRO A 74 -24.48 28.18 10.44
N LEU A 75 -23.52 27.53 9.79
CA LEU A 75 -23.62 26.14 9.32
C LEU A 75 -22.83 25.17 10.21
N ASP A 76 -22.34 25.63 11.37
CA ASP A 76 -21.60 24.81 12.33
C ASP A 76 -22.53 23.88 13.15
N PHE A 77 -23.00 22.80 12.52
CA PHE A 77 -23.86 21.82 13.17
C PHE A 77 -23.54 20.37 12.76
N TRP A 78 -24.12 19.43 13.51
CA TRP A 78 -24.07 18.00 13.22
C TRP A 78 -25.44 17.51 12.80
N PHE A 79 -25.48 16.65 11.78
CA PHE A 79 -26.66 15.87 11.43
C PHE A 79 -26.46 14.43 11.86
N GLY A 80 -27.05 14.07 13.01
CA GLY A 80 -26.83 12.78 13.65
C GLY A 80 -25.35 12.54 13.98
N ARG A 81 -24.72 11.62 13.25
CA ARG A 81 -23.30 11.26 13.40
C ARG A 81 -22.37 12.11 12.55
N PHE A 82 -22.88 12.78 11.53
CA PHE A 82 -22.08 13.55 10.58
C PHE A 82 -21.89 14.98 11.07
N TYR A 83 -20.66 15.48 11.03
CA TYR A 83 -20.43 16.91 11.11
C TYR A 83 -20.75 17.54 9.76
N VAL A 84 -21.55 18.60 9.68
CA VAL A 84 -21.86 19.24 8.40
C VAL A 84 -20.89 20.40 8.17
N GLY A 85 -21.02 21.48 8.92
CA GLY A 85 -20.20 22.68 8.72
C GLY A 85 -20.51 23.38 7.38
N THR A 86 -19.96 24.58 7.20
CA THR A 86 -20.06 25.31 5.92
C THR A 86 -19.62 24.44 4.73
N PHE A 87 -18.46 23.77 4.85
CA PHE A 87 -17.92 22.98 3.76
C PHE A 87 -18.64 21.65 3.53
N GLY A 88 -19.36 21.11 4.51
CA GLY A 88 -20.26 19.98 4.29
C GLY A 88 -21.45 20.36 3.43
N VAL A 89 -22.02 21.55 3.62
CA VAL A 89 -23.08 22.06 2.73
C VAL A 89 -22.56 22.24 1.31
N VAL A 90 -21.38 22.85 1.14
CA VAL A 90 -20.71 22.97 -0.17
C VAL A 90 -20.50 21.59 -0.81
N SER A 91 -20.05 20.62 -0.02
CA SER A 91 -19.85 19.24 -0.50
C SER A 91 -21.15 18.60 -0.97
N VAL A 92 -22.22 18.71 -0.19
CA VAL A 92 -23.53 18.13 -0.51
C VAL A 92 -24.10 18.74 -1.79
N ILE A 93 -23.95 20.05 -2.00
CA ILE A 93 -24.36 20.71 -3.24
C ILE A 93 -23.61 20.12 -4.43
N GLY A 94 -22.27 20.05 -4.35
CA GLY A 94 -21.44 19.46 -5.41
C GLY A 94 -21.78 17.99 -5.68
N ILE A 95 -21.97 17.18 -4.64
CA ILE A 95 -22.34 15.76 -4.77
C ILE A 95 -23.71 15.63 -5.43
N PHE A 96 -24.71 16.37 -4.98
CA PHE A 96 -26.08 16.29 -5.49
C PHE A 96 -26.13 16.60 -6.98
N PHE A 97 -25.59 17.75 -7.39
CA PHE A 97 -25.62 18.15 -8.81
C PHE A 97 -24.71 17.27 -9.67
N GLY A 98 -23.52 16.89 -9.18
CA GLY A 98 -22.62 15.99 -9.91
C GLY A 98 -23.23 14.62 -10.15
N VAL A 99 -23.83 14.01 -9.12
CA VAL A 99 -24.53 12.73 -9.25
C VAL A 99 -25.77 12.88 -10.13
N ALA A 100 -26.58 13.92 -9.96
CA ALA A 100 -27.77 14.13 -10.80
C ALA A 100 -27.41 14.24 -12.28
N CYS A 101 -26.36 15.01 -12.63
CA CYS A 101 -25.85 15.10 -14.00
C CYS A 101 -25.34 13.75 -14.52
N TYR A 102 -24.58 13.01 -13.70
CA TYR A 102 -24.08 11.67 -14.07
C TYR A 102 -25.24 10.71 -14.37
N MET A 103 -26.22 10.65 -13.47
CA MET A 103 -27.35 9.72 -13.60
C MET A 103 -28.27 10.12 -14.74
N TYR A 104 -28.49 11.41 -14.97
CA TYR A 104 -29.22 11.89 -16.14
C TYR A 104 -28.55 11.48 -17.44
N GLN A 105 -27.23 11.72 -17.56
CA GLN A 105 -26.47 11.34 -18.75
C GLN A 105 -26.50 9.82 -18.96
N ALA A 106 -26.15 9.04 -17.94
CA ALA A 106 -26.08 7.59 -18.04
C ALA A 106 -27.45 6.94 -18.29
N TRP A 107 -28.49 7.32 -17.55
CA TRP A 107 -29.78 6.63 -17.60
C TRP A 107 -30.75 7.18 -18.64
N VAL A 108 -30.80 8.50 -18.81
CA VAL A 108 -31.80 9.15 -19.68
C VAL A 108 -31.24 9.34 -21.08
N VAL A 109 -30.00 9.81 -21.21
CA VAL A 109 -29.40 10.09 -22.52
C VAL A 109 -28.84 8.82 -23.16
N GLU A 110 -28.05 8.04 -22.41
CA GLU A 110 -27.37 6.83 -22.93
C GLU A 110 -28.17 5.53 -22.76
N GLY A 111 -29.20 5.51 -21.90
CA GLY A 111 -29.96 4.29 -21.59
C GLY A 111 -29.15 3.19 -20.89
N ALA A 112 -28.03 3.56 -20.25
CA ALA A 112 -27.10 2.66 -19.58
C ALA A 112 -27.45 2.49 -18.09
N PHE A 113 -28.38 1.58 -17.77
CA PHE A 113 -28.75 1.27 -16.39
C PHE A 113 -27.72 0.45 -15.62
N ASN A 114 -26.87 -0.30 -16.32
CA ASN A 114 -25.74 -0.99 -15.71
C ASN A 114 -24.60 0.00 -15.46
N ILE A 115 -24.34 0.33 -14.18
CA ILE A 115 -23.30 1.28 -13.78
C ILE A 115 -21.88 0.84 -14.19
N LEU A 116 -21.64 -0.47 -14.34
CA LEU A 116 -20.35 -0.99 -14.83
C LEU A 116 -20.17 -0.74 -16.33
N ARG A 117 -21.27 -0.55 -17.07
CA ARG A 117 -21.28 -0.24 -18.50
C ARG A 117 -21.30 1.27 -18.76
N ALA A 118 -21.91 2.05 -17.87
CA ALA A 118 -22.06 3.50 -17.99
C ALA A 118 -20.71 4.21 -18.22
N ARG A 119 -20.69 5.13 -19.19
CA ARG A 119 -19.49 5.84 -19.63
C ARG A 119 -19.83 7.25 -20.07
N ILE A 120 -19.27 8.24 -19.38
CA ILE A 120 -19.45 9.64 -19.76
C ILE A 120 -18.12 10.16 -20.31
N ASP A 121 -18.09 10.40 -21.61
CA ASP A 121 -16.89 10.88 -22.31
C ASP A 121 -16.71 12.39 -22.21
N PRO A 122 -15.45 12.88 -22.18
CA PRO A 122 -15.15 14.30 -22.27
C PRO A 122 -15.55 14.86 -23.65
N PRO A 123 -15.63 16.20 -23.79
CA PRO A 123 -15.92 16.84 -25.08
C PRO A 123 -14.90 16.43 -26.16
N PRO A 124 -15.27 16.42 -27.45
CA PRO A 124 -14.34 16.18 -28.55
C PRO A 124 -13.11 17.09 -28.47
N ILE A 125 -11.92 16.56 -28.79
CA ILE A 125 -10.65 17.34 -28.76
C ILE A 125 -10.74 18.58 -29.65
N THR A 126 -11.47 18.52 -30.76
CA THR A 126 -11.72 19.64 -31.68
C THR A 126 -12.41 20.83 -31.04
N ASN A 127 -13.10 20.64 -29.91
CA ASN A 127 -13.74 21.74 -29.18
C ASN A 127 -12.73 22.58 -28.38
N GLY A 128 -11.46 22.15 -28.28
CA GLY A 128 -10.44 22.83 -27.50
C GLY A 128 -10.87 23.00 -26.04
N LEU A 129 -10.63 24.18 -25.48
CA LEU A 129 -11.04 24.55 -24.12
C LEU A 129 -12.43 25.20 -24.05
N ARG A 130 -13.23 25.13 -25.12
CA ARG A 130 -14.59 25.69 -25.12
C ARG A 130 -15.49 24.90 -24.16
N LEU A 131 -16.36 25.63 -23.45
CA LEU A 131 -17.49 25.01 -22.75
C LEU A 131 -18.52 24.54 -23.78
N ALA A 132 -18.85 23.25 -23.72
CA ALA A 132 -19.92 22.67 -24.51
C ALA A 132 -21.26 23.32 -24.10
N LEU A 133 -22.17 23.43 -25.07
CA LEU A 133 -23.53 23.91 -24.87
C LEU A 133 -24.47 22.74 -24.54
N PRO A 134 -25.64 22.99 -23.92
CA PRO A 134 -26.64 21.94 -23.69
C PRO A 134 -26.98 21.20 -25.00
N GLY A 135 -26.87 19.87 -24.97
CA GLY A 135 -27.09 18.99 -26.13
C GLY A 135 -25.83 18.69 -26.95
N GLU A 136 -24.71 19.37 -26.72
CA GLU A 136 -23.43 19.04 -27.36
C GLU A 136 -22.70 17.89 -26.63
N PRO A 137 -21.92 17.06 -27.34
CA PRO A 137 -21.10 16.02 -26.72
C PRO A 137 -20.14 16.58 -25.65
N GLY A 138 -20.13 15.93 -24.48
CA GLY A 138 -19.27 16.31 -23.34
C GLY A 138 -19.82 17.43 -22.45
N PHE A 139 -21.01 17.98 -22.71
CA PHE A 139 -21.63 18.97 -21.83
C PHE A 139 -21.85 18.47 -20.40
N MET A 140 -22.45 17.29 -20.25
CA MET A 140 -22.68 16.69 -18.92
C MET A 140 -21.37 16.34 -18.23
N TRP A 141 -20.36 15.90 -18.98
CA TRP A 141 -19.01 15.65 -18.43
C TRP A 141 -18.44 16.91 -17.77
N GLN A 142 -18.51 18.07 -18.44
CA GLN A 142 -17.98 19.32 -17.89
C GLN A 142 -18.72 19.76 -16.62
N LEU A 143 -20.05 19.60 -16.58
CA LEU A 143 -20.83 19.88 -15.37
C LEU A 143 -20.46 18.95 -14.22
N ILE A 144 -20.34 17.64 -14.48
CA ILE A 144 -19.94 16.66 -13.46
C ILE A 144 -18.56 16.99 -12.93
N VAL A 145 -17.60 17.33 -13.81
CA VAL A 145 -16.26 17.72 -13.40
C VAL A 145 -16.26 18.95 -12.51
N LEU A 146 -17.04 19.98 -12.85
CA LEU A 146 -17.19 21.18 -12.02
C LEU A 146 -17.75 20.85 -10.63
N PHE A 147 -18.90 20.18 -10.57
CA PHE A 147 -19.57 19.89 -9.31
C PHE A 147 -18.80 18.89 -8.44
N ALA A 148 -18.15 17.88 -9.03
CA ALA A 148 -17.27 16.97 -8.31
C ALA A 148 -16.04 17.70 -7.75
N THR A 149 -15.50 18.69 -8.47
CA THR A 149 -14.38 19.51 -7.96
C THR A 149 -14.79 20.31 -6.74
N ILE A 150 -15.98 20.93 -6.77
CA ILE A 150 -16.56 21.62 -5.61
C ILE A 150 -16.74 20.64 -4.43
N ALA A 151 -17.24 19.44 -4.70
CA ALA A 151 -17.42 18.41 -3.70
C ALA A 151 -16.08 17.98 -3.06
N PHE A 152 -15.05 17.72 -3.87
CA PHE A 152 -13.74 17.31 -3.36
C PHE A 152 -13.07 18.39 -2.52
N LEU A 153 -13.08 19.65 -2.96
CA LEU A 153 -12.53 20.76 -2.19
C LEU A 153 -13.31 21.02 -0.90
N GLY A 154 -14.64 21.02 -0.97
CA GLY A 154 -15.49 21.11 0.21
C GLY A 154 -15.22 19.98 1.21
N TRP A 155 -15.08 18.75 0.73
CA TRP A 155 -14.86 17.60 1.60
C TRP A 155 -13.49 17.65 2.29
N MET A 156 -12.46 18.13 1.59
CA MET A 156 -11.13 18.38 2.16
C MET A 156 -11.19 19.42 3.27
N LEU A 157 -11.81 20.59 3.01
CA LEU A 157 -11.91 21.67 3.98
C LEU A 157 -12.79 21.29 5.18
N ARG A 158 -13.80 20.45 4.97
CA ARG A 158 -14.59 19.84 6.05
C ARG A 158 -13.72 18.98 6.97
N GLN A 159 -12.77 18.20 6.43
CA GLN A 159 -11.81 17.44 7.26
C GLN A 159 -10.86 18.36 8.03
N VAL A 160 -10.51 19.53 7.49
CA VAL A 160 -9.75 20.57 8.21
C VAL A 160 -10.55 21.07 9.41
N ASP A 161 -11.84 21.39 9.23
CA ASP A 161 -12.71 21.81 10.34
C ASP A 161 -12.85 20.74 11.42
N ILE A 162 -13.04 19.47 11.04
CA ILE A 162 -13.11 18.36 11.98
C ILE A 162 -11.78 18.23 12.76
N SER A 163 -10.63 18.35 12.09
CA SER A 163 -9.31 18.31 12.73
C SER A 163 -9.17 19.42 13.78
N ARG A 164 -9.62 20.65 13.45
CA ARG A 164 -9.60 21.79 14.39
C ARG A 164 -10.51 21.56 15.59
N LYS A 165 -11.74 21.08 15.37
CA LYS A 165 -12.69 20.78 16.45
C LYS A 165 -12.19 19.70 17.39
N LEU A 166 -11.46 18.72 16.85
CA LEU A 166 -10.86 17.63 17.62
C LEU A 166 -9.43 17.94 18.06
N ASP A 167 -8.95 19.18 17.93
CA ASP A 167 -7.58 19.59 18.26
C ASP A 167 -6.53 18.55 17.80
N MET A 168 -6.64 18.14 16.54
CA MET A 168 -5.72 17.25 15.83
C MET A 168 -4.86 18.08 14.87
N SER A 169 -3.69 17.58 14.50
CA SER A 169 -2.96 18.13 13.35
C SER A 169 -3.59 17.69 12.01
N TYR A 170 -3.09 18.23 10.90
CA TYR A 170 -3.77 18.23 9.60
C TYR A 170 -3.34 17.10 8.65
N GLU A 171 -2.70 16.04 9.15
CA GLU A 171 -2.21 14.95 8.30
C GLU A 171 -3.34 14.27 7.52
N ILE A 172 -4.53 14.13 8.10
CA ILE A 172 -5.68 13.50 7.42
C ILE A 172 -6.18 14.33 6.23
N PRO A 173 -6.52 15.63 6.38
CA PRO A 173 -6.87 16.45 5.22
C PRO A 173 -5.71 16.61 4.22
N MET A 174 -4.45 16.54 4.66
CA MET A 174 -3.29 16.50 3.75
C MET A 174 -3.26 15.22 2.90
N ALA A 175 -3.47 14.04 3.50
CA ALA A 175 -3.58 12.77 2.76
C ALA A 175 -4.71 12.82 1.73
N TYR A 176 -5.89 13.30 2.14
CA TYR A 176 -7.02 13.47 1.23
C TYR A 176 -6.70 14.49 0.12
N GLY A 177 -6.00 15.57 0.46
CA GLY A 177 -5.53 16.58 -0.49
C GLY A 177 -4.67 15.98 -1.62
N ALA A 178 -3.80 15.00 -1.34
CA ALA A 178 -3.07 14.30 -2.39
C ALA A 178 -4.00 13.66 -3.44
N VAL A 179 -5.10 13.03 -3.00
CA VAL A 179 -6.11 12.46 -3.91
C VAL A 179 -6.87 13.55 -4.67
N VAL A 180 -7.19 14.67 -4.02
CA VAL A 180 -7.77 15.84 -4.69
C VAL A 180 -6.84 16.35 -5.80
N THR A 181 -5.53 16.36 -5.57
CA THR A 181 -4.58 16.75 -6.63
C THR A 181 -4.59 15.79 -7.82
N SER A 182 -4.88 14.50 -7.65
CA SER A 182 -5.05 13.56 -8.77
C SER A 182 -6.27 13.91 -9.62
N TRP A 183 -7.40 14.19 -8.97
CA TRP A 183 -8.60 14.65 -9.66
C TRP A 183 -8.34 15.94 -10.45
N LEU A 184 -7.71 16.93 -9.83
CA LEU A 184 -7.34 18.19 -10.49
C LEU A 184 -6.35 17.95 -11.64
N THR A 185 -5.38 17.06 -11.46
CA THR A 185 -4.39 16.74 -12.49
C THR A 185 -5.05 16.17 -13.74
N LEU A 186 -5.93 15.17 -13.55
CA LEU A 186 -6.61 14.48 -14.65
C LEU A 186 -7.65 15.35 -15.35
N GLN A 187 -8.47 16.08 -14.59
CA GLN A 187 -9.65 16.76 -15.14
C GLN A 187 -9.45 18.23 -15.45
N TRP A 188 -8.43 18.88 -14.87
CA TRP A 188 -8.16 20.30 -15.06
C TRP A 188 -6.78 20.57 -15.62
N LEU A 189 -5.72 20.19 -14.90
CA LEU A 189 -4.36 20.62 -15.25
C LEU A 189 -3.89 20.01 -16.57
N ARG A 190 -4.06 18.70 -16.76
CA ARG A 190 -3.67 18.02 -18.00
C ARG A 190 -4.48 18.53 -19.21
N PRO A 191 -5.82 18.63 -19.16
CA PRO A 191 -6.60 19.23 -20.26
C PRO A 191 -6.20 20.66 -20.61
N LEU A 192 -5.96 21.50 -19.61
CA LEU A 192 -5.49 22.88 -19.80
C LEU A 192 -4.10 22.90 -20.46
N ALA A 193 -3.16 22.10 -19.97
CA ALA A 193 -1.81 22.01 -20.53
C ALA A 193 -1.80 21.50 -21.98
N MET A 194 -2.76 20.65 -22.34
CA MET A 194 -2.90 20.08 -23.69
C MET A 194 -3.85 20.88 -24.59
N GLY A 195 -4.44 21.98 -24.11
CA GLY A 195 -5.29 22.88 -24.89
C GLY A 195 -6.68 22.33 -25.25
N ALA A 196 -7.14 21.23 -24.63
CA ALA A 196 -8.49 20.71 -24.87
C ALA A 196 -9.06 19.90 -23.70
N TRP A 197 -10.34 20.13 -23.36
CA TRP A 197 -11.09 19.36 -22.36
C TRP A 197 -11.19 17.87 -22.71
N GLY A 198 -11.13 17.53 -24.00
CA GLY A 198 -11.10 16.16 -24.51
C GLY A 198 -9.91 15.31 -24.04
N ASN A 199 -8.85 15.94 -23.50
CA ASN A 199 -7.74 15.22 -22.86
C ASN A 199 -8.02 14.83 -21.40
N GLY A 200 -9.22 15.17 -20.91
CA GLY A 200 -9.72 14.75 -19.62
C GLY A 200 -10.06 13.26 -19.59
N PHE A 201 -10.25 12.75 -18.40
CA PHE A 201 -10.53 11.35 -18.14
C PHE A 201 -12.04 11.05 -18.25
N PRO A 202 -12.43 9.98 -18.97
CA PRO A 202 -13.83 9.56 -19.08
C PRO A 202 -14.34 9.01 -17.75
N LEU A 203 -15.59 9.34 -17.39
CA LEU A 203 -16.18 8.96 -16.11
C LEU A 203 -16.93 7.62 -16.26
N GLY A 204 -16.41 6.57 -15.61
CA GLY A 204 -17.01 5.23 -15.59
C GLY A 204 -16.17 4.23 -14.82
N ILE A 205 -16.77 3.10 -14.40
CA ILE A 205 -16.09 2.11 -13.53
C ILE A 205 -15.15 1.19 -14.32
N THR A 206 -15.48 0.77 -15.54
CA THR A 206 -14.60 -0.12 -16.33
C THR A 206 -13.69 0.67 -17.27
N HIS A 207 -14.21 1.76 -17.84
CA HIS A 207 -13.55 2.58 -18.87
C HIS A 207 -12.34 3.36 -18.40
N HIS A 208 -12.22 3.61 -17.09
CA HIS A 208 -11.05 4.28 -16.57
C HIS A 208 -9.78 3.47 -16.76
N LEU A 209 -9.87 2.15 -16.59
CA LEU A 209 -8.75 1.25 -16.74
C LEU A 209 -8.32 1.16 -18.21
N ASP A 210 -9.30 1.11 -19.12
CA ASP A 210 -9.05 1.18 -20.56
C ASP A 210 -8.41 2.52 -20.97
N TRP A 211 -8.86 3.65 -20.41
CA TRP A 211 -8.23 4.94 -20.65
C TRP A 211 -6.77 4.97 -20.17
N VAL A 212 -6.50 4.53 -18.93
CA VAL A 212 -5.13 4.48 -18.38
C VAL A 212 -4.23 3.59 -19.24
N SER A 213 -4.74 2.43 -19.66
CA SER A 213 -4.06 1.53 -20.61
C SER A 213 -3.69 2.24 -21.90
N ASN A 214 -4.68 2.86 -22.55
CA ASN A 214 -4.54 3.48 -23.86
C ASN A 214 -3.61 4.69 -23.83
N ILE A 215 -3.70 5.54 -22.80
CA ILE A 215 -2.75 6.64 -22.60
C ILE A 215 -1.31 6.10 -22.52
N GLY A 216 -1.12 4.96 -21.85
CA GLY A 216 0.19 4.33 -21.79
C GLY A 216 0.75 3.92 -23.15
N TYR A 217 -0.11 3.41 -24.05
CA TYR A 217 0.28 3.05 -25.41
C TYR A 217 0.52 4.28 -26.32
N GLN A 218 -0.21 5.37 -26.10
CA GLN A 218 -0.10 6.59 -26.94
C GLN A 218 1.27 7.27 -26.87
N TYR A 219 1.97 7.18 -25.74
CA TYR A 219 3.26 7.87 -25.52
C TYR A 219 4.48 6.93 -25.53
N TYR A 220 4.35 5.80 -26.23
CA TYR A 220 5.39 4.77 -26.45
C TYR A 220 6.03 4.22 -25.16
N ASN A 221 5.56 3.04 -24.75
CA ASN A 221 6.04 2.24 -23.62
C ASN A 221 6.01 2.99 -22.28
N PHE A 222 4.79 3.18 -21.74
CA PHE A 222 4.57 3.75 -20.40
C PHE A 222 5.34 3.04 -19.26
N PHE A 223 5.75 1.79 -19.46
CA PHE A 223 6.60 1.07 -18.51
C PHE A 223 8.00 1.70 -18.35
N PHE A 224 8.48 2.49 -19.31
CA PHE A 224 9.71 3.28 -19.18
C PHE A 224 9.50 4.65 -18.51
N ASN A 225 8.27 4.99 -18.09
CA ASN A 225 8.04 6.20 -17.32
C ASN A 225 8.56 6.01 -15.88
N PRO A 226 9.63 6.71 -15.45
CA PRO A 226 10.22 6.53 -14.12
C PRO A 226 9.26 6.91 -13.00
N PHE A 227 8.39 7.90 -13.20
CA PHE A 227 7.42 8.32 -12.20
C PHE A 227 6.31 7.28 -12.02
N HIS A 228 5.91 6.62 -13.11
CA HIS A 228 5.01 5.47 -13.04
C HIS A 228 5.66 4.30 -12.28
N ALA A 229 6.93 3.97 -12.59
CA ALA A 229 7.67 2.93 -11.90
C ALA A 229 7.81 3.21 -10.39
N ILE A 230 8.10 4.46 -10.01
CA ILE A 230 8.13 4.89 -8.61
C ILE A 230 6.73 4.79 -7.98
N GLY A 231 5.71 5.35 -8.64
CA GLY A 231 4.32 5.34 -8.14
C GLY A 231 3.82 3.92 -7.86
N ILE A 232 3.97 3.01 -8.82
CA ILE A 232 3.52 1.62 -8.66
C ILE A 232 4.33 0.87 -7.60
N SER A 233 5.65 1.12 -7.51
CA SER A 233 6.49 0.54 -6.46
C SER A 233 6.04 0.99 -5.07
N LEU A 234 5.68 2.26 -4.90
CA LEU A 234 5.17 2.80 -3.65
C LEU A 234 3.76 2.27 -3.33
N LEU A 235 2.91 1.99 -4.33
CA LEU A 235 1.61 1.34 -4.12
C LEU A 235 1.79 -0.08 -3.57
N PHE A 236 2.61 -0.91 -4.21
CA PHE A 236 2.90 -2.27 -3.71
C PHE A 236 3.60 -2.25 -2.35
N ALA A 237 4.56 -1.34 -2.14
CA ALA A 237 5.23 -1.16 -0.86
C ALA A 237 4.25 -0.73 0.24
N SER A 238 3.27 0.13 -0.08
CA SER A 238 2.23 0.52 0.87
C SER A 238 1.40 -0.69 1.31
N THR A 239 0.98 -1.55 0.38
CA THR A 239 0.26 -2.79 0.73
C THR A 239 1.10 -3.75 1.56
N LEU A 240 2.39 -3.88 1.24
CA LEU A 240 3.33 -4.68 2.04
C LEU A 240 3.45 -4.14 3.47
N ILE A 241 3.67 -2.83 3.63
CA ILE A 241 3.78 -2.18 4.93
C ILE A 241 2.48 -2.33 5.72
N LEU A 242 1.33 -2.16 5.08
CA LEU A 242 0.02 -2.35 5.70
C LEU A 242 -0.15 -3.78 6.23
N ALA A 243 0.23 -4.79 5.43
CA ALA A 243 0.19 -6.19 5.84
C ALA A 243 1.13 -6.45 7.03
N MET A 244 2.34 -5.91 6.99
CA MET A 244 3.35 -6.06 8.03
C MET A 244 2.90 -5.43 9.35
N HIS A 245 2.49 -4.16 9.30
CA HIS A 245 2.01 -3.40 10.47
C HIS A 245 0.76 -4.02 11.08
N GLY A 246 -0.29 -4.22 10.27
CA GLY A 246 -1.54 -4.83 10.72
C GLY A 246 -1.32 -6.23 11.33
N SER A 247 -0.43 -7.02 10.74
CA SER A 247 -0.06 -8.33 11.30
C SER A 247 0.66 -8.22 12.64
N ALA A 248 1.59 -7.28 12.79
CA ALA A 248 2.37 -7.11 14.02
C ALA A 248 1.45 -6.74 15.19
N ILE A 249 0.59 -5.73 15.00
CA ILE A 249 -0.37 -5.28 16.01
C ILE A 249 -1.39 -6.39 16.32
N LEU A 250 -1.97 -7.05 15.32
CA LEU A 250 -2.89 -8.17 15.57
C LEU A 250 -2.22 -9.37 16.26
N SER A 251 -0.89 -9.46 16.20
CA SER A 251 -0.17 -10.54 16.85
C SER A 251 -0.08 -10.41 18.38
N THR A 252 -0.41 -9.24 18.93
CA THR A 252 -0.45 -8.97 20.38
C THR A 252 -1.85 -9.10 20.99
N VAL A 253 -2.89 -9.32 20.16
CA VAL A 253 -4.28 -9.43 20.63
C VAL A 253 -4.42 -10.57 21.65
N ASN A 254 -5.10 -10.27 22.76
CA ASN A 254 -5.29 -11.13 23.94
C ASN A 254 -3.99 -11.48 24.69
N ARG A 255 -2.98 -10.61 24.64
CA ARG A 255 -1.69 -10.77 25.33
C ARG A 255 -1.32 -9.50 26.10
N PRO A 256 -1.97 -9.24 27.25
CA PRO A 256 -1.80 -7.98 28.01
C PRO A 256 -0.39 -7.78 28.57
N GLU A 257 0.44 -8.81 28.58
CA GLU A 257 1.85 -8.78 28.95
C GLU A 257 2.77 -8.19 27.87
N LEU A 258 2.29 -8.07 26.63
CA LEU A 258 3.07 -7.55 25.51
C LEU A 258 2.88 -6.04 25.35
N ASN A 259 3.95 -5.39 24.91
CA ASN A 259 3.99 -3.97 24.56
C ASN A 259 4.82 -3.74 23.28
N GLU A 260 4.99 -2.48 22.93
CA GLU A 260 5.69 -2.03 21.71
C GLU A 260 7.13 -2.56 21.64
N ARG A 261 7.80 -2.70 22.79
CA ARG A 261 9.19 -3.22 22.85
C ARG A 261 9.28 -4.67 22.40
N ASN A 262 8.24 -5.47 22.61
CA ASN A 262 8.19 -6.86 22.14
C ASN A 262 8.11 -6.91 20.60
N VAL A 263 7.31 -6.04 19.99
CA VAL A 263 7.17 -5.93 18.52
C VAL A 263 8.45 -5.38 17.91
N ASP A 264 9.06 -4.36 18.51
CA ASP A 264 10.34 -3.83 18.09
C ASP A 264 11.46 -4.88 18.18
N GLY A 265 11.51 -5.62 19.28
CA GLY A 265 12.41 -6.75 19.45
C GLY A 265 12.22 -7.81 18.36
N PHE A 266 10.96 -8.10 18.01
CA PHE A 266 10.64 -9.00 16.91
C PHE A 266 11.17 -8.53 15.56
N TRP A 267 10.96 -7.27 15.19
CA TRP A 267 11.45 -6.74 13.92
C TRP A 267 12.97 -6.65 13.86
N ARG A 268 13.64 -6.26 14.96
CA ARG A 268 15.11 -6.27 15.04
C ARG A 268 15.65 -7.69 14.83
N ASN A 269 15.10 -8.68 15.50
CA ASN A 269 15.53 -10.08 15.34
C ASN A 269 15.27 -10.62 13.92
N LEU A 270 14.17 -10.20 13.30
CA LEU A 270 13.77 -10.67 11.97
C LEU A 270 14.52 -9.97 10.82
N LEU A 271 14.63 -8.64 10.85
CA LEU A 271 15.14 -7.79 9.76
C LEU A 271 16.40 -7.01 10.11
N GLY A 272 16.79 -6.96 11.38
CA GLY A 272 17.91 -6.16 11.87
C GLY A 272 17.55 -4.72 12.19
N TYR A 273 16.30 -4.30 12.03
CA TYR A 273 15.87 -2.96 12.38
C TYR A 273 14.38 -2.96 12.72
N SER A 274 14.00 -2.15 13.71
CA SER A 274 12.62 -1.73 13.90
C SER A 274 12.53 -0.23 13.71
N ILE A 275 11.56 0.21 12.93
CA ILE A 275 11.28 1.62 12.68
C ILE A 275 10.52 2.27 13.84
N GLY A 276 10.00 1.46 14.78
CA GLY A 276 9.19 1.91 15.90
C GLY A 276 7.78 2.34 15.49
N GLU A 277 6.90 2.44 16.49
CA GLU A 277 5.47 2.69 16.26
C GLU A 277 5.19 4.05 15.60
N VAL A 278 5.72 5.17 16.11
CA VAL A 278 5.47 6.46 15.46
C VAL A 278 6.12 6.52 14.07
N GLY A 279 7.28 5.90 13.91
CA GLY A 279 8.05 5.89 12.66
C GLY A 279 7.30 5.20 11.52
N ILE A 280 6.69 4.04 11.78
CA ILE A 280 5.92 3.30 10.75
C ILE A 280 4.70 4.08 10.26
N HIS A 281 3.99 4.78 11.14
CA HIS A 281 2.83 5.59 10.76
C HIS A 281 3.21 6.81 9.92
N ARG A 282 4.33 7.49 10.24
CA ARG A 282 4.85 8.58 9.43
C ARG A 282 5.33 8.09 8.06
N LEU A 283 6.06 6.98 8.02
CA LEU A 283 6.52 6.39 6.77
C LEU A 283 5.32 5.99 5.90
N GLY A 284 4.34 5.28 6.45
CA GLY A 284 3.16 4.82 5.72
C GLY A 284 2.34 5.98 5.15
N PHE A 285 2.12 7.02 5.96
CA PHE A 285 1.46 8.25 5.54
C PHE A 285 2.16 8.92 4.34
N TRP A 286 3.46 9.20 4.47
CA TRP A 286 4.21 9.87 3.41
C TRP A 286 4.40 9.01 2.16
N MET A 287 4.61 7.70 2.33
CA MET A 287 4.76 6.75 1.22
C MET A 287 3.48 6.68 0.39
N ALA A 288 2.32 6.54 1.05
CA ALA A 288 1.04 6.46 0.36
C ALA A 288 0.70 7.78 -0.37
N MET A 289 1.00 8.93 0.23
CA MET A 289 0.88 10.22 -0.46
C MET A 289 1.83 10.33 -1.66
N ALA A 290 3.09 9.94 -1.48
CA ALA A 290 4.09 9.97 -2.55
C ALA A 290 3.66 9.10 -3.73
N ALA A 291 3.08 7.91 -3.49
CA ALA A 291 2.54 7.05 -4.54
C ALA A 291 1.55 7.80 -5.45
N VAL A 292 0.63 8.55 -4.84
CA VAL A 292 -0.37 9.37 -5.54
C VAL A 292 0.27 10.54 -6.28
N LEU A 293 1.19 11.27 -5.65
CA LEU A 293 1.85 12.43 -6.26
C LEU A 293 2.75 12.03 -7.45
N PHE A 294 3.45 10.90 -7.36
CA PHE A 294 4.22 10.36 -8.48
C PHE A 294 3.32 9.87 -9.62
N ALA A 295 2.15 9.31 -9.32
CA ALA A 295 1.15 9.00 -10.34
C ALA A 295 0.63 10.28 -11.04
N ASN A 296 0.48 11.40 -10.31
CA ASN A 296 0.11 12.68 -10.91
C ASN A 296 1.19 13.18 -11.86
N LEU A 297 2.47 13.11 -11.46
CA LEU A 297 3.59 13.47 -12.33
C LEU A 297 3.63 12.58 -13.58
N CYS A 298 3.44 11.27 -13.42
CA CYS A 298 3.54 10.34 -14.54
C CYS A 298 2.50 10.64 -15.63
N ILE A 299 1.25 10.92 -15.23
CA ILE A 299 0.16 11.17 -16.17
C ILE A 299 0.18 12.60 -16.73
N PHE A 300 0.58 13.58 -15.92
CA PHE A 300 0.66 14.97 -16.34
C PHE A 300 1.74 15.16 -17.40
N LEU A 301 2.95 14.62 -17.17
CA LEU A 301 4.08 14.80 -18.09
C LEU A 301 3.87 14.08 -19.43
N SER A 302 3.11 12.98 -19.43
CA SER A 302 2.81 12.19 -20.63
C SER A 302 1.86 12.94 -21.57
N GLY A 303 2.43 13.42 -22.68
CA GLY A 303 1.74 14.21 -23.70
C GLY A 303 1.76 15.72 -23.50
N THR A 304 2.34 16.21 -22.41
CA THR A 304 2.56 17.65 -22.21
C THR A 304 4.02 18.02 -22.46
N LEU A 305 4.94 17.34 -21.77
CA LEU A 305 6.38 17.58 -21.84
C LEU A 305 7.14 16.38 -22.43
N VAL A 306 6.61 15.17 -22.26
CA VAL A 306 7.22 13.93 -22.76
C VAL A 306 6.26 13.22 -23.71
N PHE A 307 6.69 13.04 -24.95
CA PHE A 307 5.89 12.41 -26.02
C PHE A 307 6.36 10.99 -26.38
N ASN A 308 7.53 10.58 -25.89
CA ASN A 308 8.09 9.25 -26.10
C ASN A 308 9.00 8.89 -24.92
N TRP A 309 8.56 7.93 -24.10
CA TRP A 309 9.30 7.49 -22.91
C TRP A 309 10.53 6.62 -23.24
N ASN A 310 10.62 6.02 -24.42
CA ASN A 310 11.87 5.39 -24.86
C ASN A 310 12.95 6.45 -25.12
N ASN A 311 12.60 7.50 -25.87
CA ASN A 311 13.53 8.59 -26.18
C ASN A 311 13.93 9.39 -24.94
N PHE A 312 13.06 9.45 -23.93
CA PHE A 312 13.38 10.08 -22.65
C PHE A 312 14.68 9.55 -22.05
N TRP A 313 15.01 8.26 -22.21
CA TRP A 313 16.23 7.68 -21.63
C TRP A 313 17.51 7.92 -22.42
N THR A 314 17.45 8.55 -23.60
CA THR A 314 18.65 8.81 -24.42
C THR A 314 19.69 9.66 -23.69
N PHE A 315 19.31 10.51 -22.73
CA PHE A 315 20.30 11.23 -21.92
C PHE A 315 21.15 10.28 -21.06
N PHE A 316 20.57 9.17 -20.58
CA PHE A 316 21.27 8.16 -19.78
C PHE A 316 22.30 7.44 -20.64
N ASP A 317 21.94 7.04 -21.86
CA ASP A 317 22.86 6.39 -22.79
C ASP A 317 24.05 7.29 -23.15
N ASN A 318 23.82 8.60 -23.25
CA ASN A 318 24.82 9.60 -23.62
C ASN A 318 25.61 10.17 -22.41
N MET A 319 25.47 9.61 -21.20
CA MET A 319 26.21 10.11 -20.05
C MET A 319 27.73 9.87 -20.20
N PRO A 320 28.59 10.90 -20.07
CA PRO A 320 30.04 10.78 -20.31
C PRO A 320 30.78 9.77 -19.43
N PHE A 321 30.19 9.39 -18.30
CA PHE A 321 30.81 8.41 -17.40
C PHE A 321 30.70 6.97 -17.91
N TRP A 322 29.84 6.67 -18.90
CA TRP A 322 29.85 5.36 -19.56
C TRP A 322 31.06 5.14 -20.47
N GLU A 323 31.66 6.23 -20.95
CA GLU A 323 32.81 6.18 -21.87
C GLU A 323 34.16 6.20 -21.15
N THR A 324 34.17 6.50 -19.85
CA THR A 324 35.40 6.63 -19.07
C THR A 324 35.59 5.45 -18.11
N THR A 325 36.82 4.95 -18.02
CA THR A 325 37.29 4.03 -16.97
C THR A 325 37.09 4.57 -15.54
N ALA A 326 36.67 5.84 -15.40
CA ALA A 326 36.30 6.50 -14.16
C ALA A 326 35.06 5.89 -13.47
N ALA A 327 34.13 5.26 -14.20
CA ALA A 327 32.97 4.58 -13.60
C ALA A 327 33.38 3.46 -12.63
N GLY A 328 34.45 2.71 -12.95
CA GLY A 328 35.02 1.71 -12.04
C GLY A 328 35.75 2.31 -10.82
N THR A 329 36.23 3.55 -10.94
CA THR A 329 37.01 4.23 -9.89
C THR A 329 36.10 4.87 -8.83
N LEU A 330 34.94 5.41 -9.24
CA LEU A 330 33.90 5.92 -8.33
C LEU A 330 33.35 4.82 -7.40
N PHE A 331 33.29 3.57 -7.86
CA PHE A 331 32.78 2.45 -7.07
C PHE A 331 33.79 1.94 -6.03
N LEU A 332 35.07 1.84 -6.39
CA LEU A 332 36.15 1.54 -5.43
C LEU A 332 36.31 2.67 -4.41
N GLY A 333 36.14 3.93 -4.84
CA GLY A 333 36.14 5.09 -3.95
C GLY A 333 34.94 5.12 -2.99
N GLY A 334 33.73 4.85 -3.48
CA GLY A 334 32.52 4.81 -2.66
C GLY A 334 32.51 3.67 -1.63
N ALA A 335 32.95 2.47 -2.03
CA ALA A 335 33.10 1.33 -1.12
C ALA A 335 34.22 1.57 -0.09
N ALA A 336 35.33 2.19 -0.49
CA ALA A 336 36.39 2.59 0.43
C ALA A 336 35.91 3.65 1.43
N ILE A 337 35.21 4.70 0.98
CA ILE A 337 34.64 5.75 1.84
C ILE A 337 33.58 5.19 2.78
N ALA A 338 32.69 4.30 2.31
CA ALA A 338 31.72 3.62 3.15
C ALA A 338 32.39 2.72 4.20
N SER A 339 33.47 2.01 3.82
CA SER A 339 34.25 1.18 4.76
C SER A 339 35.04 2.00 5.79
N ILE A 340 35.51 3.20 5.43
CA ILE A 340 36.22 4.13 6.31
C ILE A 340 35.22 4.82 7.25
N ALA A 341 34.04 5.21 6.76
CA ALA A 341 32.95 5.73 7.58
C ALA A 341 32.45 4.69 8.59
N TRP A 342 32.40 3.40 8.20
CA TRP A 342 32.04 2.28 9.08
C TRP A 342 33.04 2.05 10.21
N ARG A 343 34.34 2.34 10.01
CA ARG A 343 35.39 2.17 11.03
C ARG A 343 35.41 3.26 12.10
N GLY A 344 34.71 4.38 11.90
CA GLY A 344 34.71 5.53 12.82
C GLY A 344 33.58 5.53 13.86
N ILE A 345 32.65 4.57 13.82
CA ILE A 345 31.48 4.55 14.70
C ILE A 345 31.88 3.94 16.04
N LYS A 346 31.93 4.76 17.10
CA LYS A 346 32.10 4.28 18.48
C LYS A 346 30.91 3.40 18.86
N GLN A 347 31.20 2.19 19.33
CA GLN A 347 30.20 1.25 19.86
C GLN A 347 29.82 1.70 21.27
N PRO A 348 28.57 2.13 21.53
CA PRO A 348 28.13 2.37 22.90
C PRO A 348 27.97 1.03 23.64
N ASP A 349 28.15 1.04 24.96
CA ASP A 349 27.81 -0.10 25.80
C ASP A 349 26.28 -0.29 25.84
N VAL A 350 25.84 -1.54 25.75
CA VAL A 350 24.44 -1.90 25.49
C VAL A 350 23.90 -2.73 26.64
N ASP A 351 22.72 -2.35 27.13
CA ASP A 351 21.92 -3.15 28.06
C ASP A 351 21.37 -4.40 27.38
N MET A 352 21.81 -5.58 27.81
CA MET A 352 21.46 -6.87 27.18
C MET A 352 20.03 -7.34 27.53
N GLU A 353 19.40 -6.76 28.57
CA GLU A 353 18.02 -7.09 28.98
C GLU A 353 16.96 -6.38 28.13
N GLU A 354 17.31 -5.23 27.53
CA GLU A 354 16.44 -4.45 26.63
C GLU A 354 16.43 -4.99 25.18
N VAL A 355 17.37 -5.89 24.87
CA VAL A 355 17.78 -6.22 23.49
C VAL A 355 17.10 -7.48 22.92
N GLU A 356 16.49 -8.32 23.76
CA GLU A 356 15.69 -9.46 23.34
C GLU A 356 14.49 -9.64 24.26
N TYR A 357 13.31 -9.91 23.68
CA TYR A 357 12.11 -10.53 24.27
C TYR A 357 12.07 -10.79 25.80
N GLY A 358 12.32 -9.83 26.68
CA GLY A 358 12.51 -10.13 28.10
C GLY A 358 13.51 -11.28 28.38
N GLY A 359 14.58 -11.43 27.59
CA GLY A 359 15.73 -12.31 27.87
C GLY A 359 15.81 -13.70 27.19
N ILE A 360 15.05 -14.00 26.13
CA ILE A 360 15.07 -15.32 25.46
C ILE A 360 15.39 -15.21 23.95
N GLY A 361 16.53 -15.78 23.49
CA GLY A 361 16.79 -15.93 22.04
C GLY A 361 18.23 -15.89 21.51
N LEU A 362 19.22 -15.46 22.32
CA LEU A 362 20.58 -15.13 21.87
C LEU A 362 21.45 -16.29 21.34
N GLU A 363 21.12 -17.56 21.61
CA GLU A 363 22.06 -18.67 21.38
C GLU A 363 22.52 -18.81 19.91
N SER A 364 21.66 -18.49 18.94
CA SER A 364 21.97 -18.59 17.49
C SER A 364 21.84 -17.25 16.74
N THR A 365 22.21 -16.13 17.36
CA THR A 365 22.28 -14.81 16.70
C THR A 365 23.57 -14.65 15.90
N ALA A 366 23.47 -14.28 14.62
CA ALA A 366 24.64 -14.02 13.76
C ALA A 366 25.24 -12.63 14.00
N TRP A 367 24.41 -11.65 14.40
CA TRP A 367 24.87 -10.30 14.74
C TRP A 367 24.33 -9.90 16.11
N ARG A 368 25.18 -9.97 17.14
CA ARG A 368 24.81 -9.84 18.56
C ARG A 368 24.88 -8.42 19.11
N LYS A 369 25.83 -7.61 18.66
CA LYS A 369 26.04 -6.26 19.17
C LYS A 369 25.22 -5.27 18.35
N PRO A 370 24.19 -4.63 18.92
CA PRO A 370 23.46 -3.61 18.20
C PRO A 370 24.34 -2.39 17.94
N GLN A 371 24.05 -1.69 16.87
CA GLN A 371 24.68 -0.43 16.48
C GLN A 371 23.64 0.68 16.51
N ASN A 372 24.06 1.90 16.83
CA ASN A 372 23.19 3.06 16.77
C ASN A 372 23.55 3.91 15.56
N VAL A 373 22.59 4.12 14.67
CA VAL A 373 22.73 4.89 13.44
C VAL A 373 21.98 6.21 13.59
N ASP A 374 22.74 7.31 13.72
CA ASP A 374 22.19 8.65 13.93
C ASP A 374 21.24 9.10 12.82
N PHE A 375 21.49 8.68 11.58
CA PHE A 375 20.60 8.99 10.45
C PHE A 375 19.18 8.43 10.67
N PHE A 376 19.06 7.17 11.07
CA PHE A 376 17.76 6.56 11.36
C PHE A 376 17.10 7.17 12.60
N ARG A 377 17.90 7.50 13.63
CA ARG A 377 17.39 8.21 14.81
C ARG A 377 16.76 9.56 14.45
N ARG A 378 17.39 10.33 13.56
CA ARG A 378 16.86 11.63 13.10
C ARG A 378 15.61 11.46 12.23
N LEU A 379 15.57 10.43 11.39
CA LEU A 379 14.48 10.23 10.43
C LEU A 379 13.23 9.59 11.06
N PHE A 380 13.41 8.59 11.91
CA PHE A 380 12.33 7.75 12.43
C PHE A 380 12.19 7.80 13.96
N GLY A 381 13.14 8.42 14.68
CA GLY A 381 13.17 8.44 16.14
C GLY A 381 13.89 7.24 16.78
N VAL A 382 14.15 6.18 16.01
CA VAL A 382 14.86 4.97 16.44
C VAL A 382 16.14 4.81 15.63
N GLY A 383 17.28 4.67 16.30
CA GLY A 383 18.60 4.49 15.64
C GLY A 383 19.18 3.08 15.78
N GLN A 384 18.59 2.22 16.60
CA GLN A 384 19.14 0.90 16.89
C GLN A 384 18.96 -0.06 15.71
N VAL A 385 20.09 -0.59 15.22
CA VAL A 385 20.18 -1.66 14.23
C VAL A 385 20.80 -2.89 14.90
N GLY A 386 20.19 -4.05 14.73
CA GLY A 386 20.53 -5.30 15.39
C GLY A 386 19.97 -5.40 16.82
N PRO A 387 20.12 -6.58 17.45
CA PRO A 387 20.74 -7.80 16.92
C PRO A 387 19.89 -8.50 15.87
N VAL A 388 20.52 -9.35 15.05
CA VAL A 388 19.86 -10.18 14.04
C VAL A 388 19.98 -11.66 14.43
N TYR A 389 18.82 -12.31 14.55
CA TYR A 389 18.75 -13.74 14.77
C TYR A 389 18.98 -14.52 13.47
N LEU A 390 19.82 -15.56 13.50
CA LEU A 390 20.04 -16.44 12.35
C LEU A 390 20.06 -17.91 12.77
N GLY A 391 18.89 -18.47 13.04
CA GLY A 391 18.71 -19.92 13.20
C GLY A 391 18.71 -20.66 11.86
N LEU A 392 18.53 -21.99 11.90
CA LEU A 392 18.58 -22.88 10.73
C LEU A 392 17.71 -22.39 9.55
N ALA A 393 16.45 -22.04 9.80
CA ALA A 393 15.54 -21.53 8.76
C ALA A 393 16.06 -20.22 8.12
N GLY A 394 16.62 -19.32 8.94
CA GLY A 394 17.23 -18.09 8.44
C GLY A 394 18.51 -18.36 7.64
N ALA A 395 19.34 -19.29 8.09
CA ALA A 395 20.56 -19.68 7.38
C ALA A 395 20.25 -20.31 6.02
N ILE A 396 19.27 -21.23 5.96
CA ILE A 396 18.78 -21.80 4.69
C ILE A 396 18.28 -20.69 3.77
N ALA A 397 17.45 -19.77 4.29
CA ALA A 397 16.91 -18.68 3.49
C ALA A 397 18.01 -17.78 2.88
N VAL A 398 19.02 -17.41 3.68
CA VAL A 398 20.14 -16.57 3.24
C VAL A 398 21.03 -17.31 2.24
N VAL A 399 21.35 -18.59 2.48
CA VAL A 399 22.19 -19.39 1.58
C VAL A 399 21.51 -19.57 0.22
N PHE A 400 20.27 -20.06 0.21
CA PHE A 400 19.56 -20.30 -1.05
C PHE A 400 19.17 -19.00 -1.77
N GLY A 401 18.82 -17.94 -1.02
CA GLY A 401 18.59 -16.62 -1.60
C GLY A 401 19.87 -16.03 -2.21
N GLY A 402 21.00 -16.21 -1.53
CA GLY A 402 22.32 -15.83 -2.04
C GLY A 402 22.73 -16.60 -3.29
N LEU A 403 22.47 -17.92 -3.33
CA LEU A 403 22.70 -18.73 -4.53
C LEU A 403 21.82 -18.30 -5.70
N ALA A 404 20.53 -18.04 -5.47
CA ALA A 404 19.63 -17.52 -6.50
C ALA A 404 20.13 -16.18 -7.06
N ALA A 405 20.50 -15.25 -6.18
CA ALA A 405 21.06 -13.96 -6.57
C ALA A 405 22.37 -14.12 -7.34
N LEU A 406 23.27 -15.00 -6.90
CA LEU A 406 24.54 -15.26 -7.57
C LEU A 406 24.34 -15.84 -8.97
N ILE A 407 23.41 -16.78 -9.16
CA ILE A 407 23.08 -17.33 -10.48
C ILE A 407 22.55 -16.23 -11.39
N ILE A 408 21.62 -15.40 -10.91
CA ILE A 408 21.03 -14.30 -11.69
C ILE A 408 22.12 -13.29 -12.10
N LEU A 409 22.94 -12.85 -11.15
CA LEU A 409 23.98 -11.85 -11.41
C LEU A 409 25.11 -12.40 -12.30
N ALA A 410 25.45 -13.68 -12.16
CA ALA A 410 26.41 -14.34 -13.06
C ALA A 410 25.89 -14.39 -14.50
N GLU A 411 24.60 -14.69 -14.68
CA GLU A 411 23.98 -14.71 -16.01
C GLU A 411 23.86 -13.30 -16.63
N TYR A 412 23.61 -12.28 -15.80
CA TYR A 412 23.65 -10.88 -16.24
C TYR A 412 25.05 -10.49 -16.72
N LEU A 413 26.09 -10.87 -15.98
CA LEU A 413 27.48 -10.62 -16.37
C LEU A 413 27.84 -11.36 -17.66
N TYR A 414 27.37 -12.59 -17.84
CA TYR A 414 27.58 -13.37 -19.06
C TYR A 414 27.00 -12.65 -20.29
N GLN A 415 25.78 -12.11 -20.21
CA GLN A 415 25.11 -11.39 -21.31
C GLN A 415 25.90 -10.17 -21.80
N VAL A 416 26.64 -9.50 -20.91
CA VAL A 416 27.46 -8.32 -21.25
C VAL A 416 28.94 -8.66 -21.43
N GLY A 417 29.28 -9.94 -21.62
CA GLY A 417 30.66 -10.38 -21.83
C GLY A 417 31.61 -10.05 -20.68
N TYR A 418 31.10 -10.05 -19.44
CA TYR A 418 31.81 -9.69 -18.21
C TYR A 418 32.36 -8.25 -18.17
N ASN A 419 31.82 -7.35 -18.99
CA ASN A 419 32.18 -5.94 -18.96
C ASN A 419 31.44 -5.21 -17.81
N PRO A 420 32.14 -4.71 -16.78
CA PRO A 420 31.50 -4.09 -15.62
C PRO A 420 30.81 -2.76 -15.94
N ILE A 421 31.25 -2.04 -16.97
CA ILE A 421 30.62 -0.79 -17.40
C ILE A 421 29.27 -1.09 -18.05
N LEU A 422 29.24 -2.06 -18.98
CA LEU A 422 28.00 -2.50 -19.62
C LEU A 422 27.03 -3.14 -18.61
N PHE A 423 27.55 -3.92 -17.66
CA PHE A 423 26.73 -4.49 -16.58
C PHE A 423 25.99 -3.40 -15.81
N LEU A 424 26.66 -2.31 -15.43
CA LEU A 424 26.04 -1.19 -14.71
C LEU A 424 25.06 -0.41 -15.59
N ARG A 425 25.42 -0.14 -16.84
CA ARG A 425 24.57 0.59 -17.80
C ARG A 425 23.28 -0.17 -18.08
N GLU A 426 23.38 -1.49 -18.30
CA GLU A 426 22.26 -2.32 -18.74
C GLU A 426 21.56 -3.07 -17.59
N PHE A 427 22.00 -2.87 -16.34
CA PHE A 427 21.52 -3.61 -15.17
C PHE A 427 20.00 -3.79 -15.09
N PHE A 428 19.24 -2.74 -15.39
CA PHE A 428 17.77 -2.76 -15.32
C PHE A 428 17.08 -3.48 -16.48
N VAL A 429 17.78 -3.70 -17.59
CA VAL A 429 17.26 -4.37 -18.80
C VAL A 429 17.75 -5.81 -18.95
N LEU A 430 18.82 -6.20 -18.25
CA LEU A 430 19.30 -7.57 -18.20
C LEU A 430 18.25 -8.52 -17.59
N THR A 431 18.23 -9.76 -18.06
CA THR A 431 17.21 -10.75 -17.66
C THR A 431 17.76 -12.17 -17.69
N VAL A 432 17.27 -13.01 -16.79
CA VAL A 432 17.40 -14.47 -16.92
C VAL A 432 16.05 -15.01 -17.33
N ASN A 433 15.92 -15.52 -18.55
CA ASN A 433 14.64 -15.95 -19.10
C ASN A 433 14.35 -17.43 -18.82
N PRO A 434 13.08 -17.84 -18.63
CA PRO A 434 12.72 -19.26 -18.57
C PRO A 434 13.09 -19.99 -19.87
N PRO A 435 13.15 -21.34 -19.84
CA PRO A 435 13.34 -22.14 -21.05
C PRO A 435 12.30 -21.81 -22.12
N ALA A 436 12.70 -21.88 -23.40
CA ALA A 436 11.80 -21.62 -24.52
C ALA A 436 10.61 -22.61 -24.55
N MET A 437 9.50 -22.21 -25.19
CA MET A 437 8.27 -23.00 -25.26
C MET A 437 8.49 -24.43 -25.79
N SER A 438 9.46 -24.64 -26.67
CA SER A 438 9.82 -25.96 -27.22
C SER A 438 10.27 -26.98 -26.18
N TYR A 439 10.78 -26.53 -25.02
CA TYR A 439 11.21 -27.40 -23.93
C TYR A 439 10.04 -27.87 -23.04
N GLY A 440 8.86 -27.25 -23.13
CA GLY A 440 7.72 -27.60 -22.26
C GLY A 440 8.08 -27.44 -20.77
N LEU A 441 7.97 -28.53 -20.00
CA LEU A 441 8.44 -28.60 -18.60
C LEU A 441 9.87 -29.16 -18.45
N GLY A 442 10.56 -29.39 -19.56
CA GLY A 442 11.97 -29.78 -19.56
C GLY A 442 12.90 -28.65 -19.14
N ILE A 443 14.13 -29.02 -18.81
CA ILE A 443 15.21 -28.09 -18.47
C ILE A 443 16.09 -27.88 -19.70
N GLY A 444 16.28 -26.63 -20.12
CA GLY A 444 17.18 -26.28 -21.22
C GLY A 444 18.65 -26.22 -20.79
N PRO A 445 19.59 -26.04 -21.74
CA PRO A 445 20.98 -25.69 -21.44
C PRO A 445 21.09 -24.50 -20.49
N TRP A 446 22.25 -24.35 -19.82
CA TRP A 446 22.44 -23.34 -18.76
C TRP A 446 22.00 -21.93 -19.17
N HIS A 447 22.53 -21.41 -20.30
CA HIS A 447 22.21 -20.09 -20.83
C HIS A 447 20.90 -20.02 -21.64
N GLU A 448 20.19 -21.14 -21.77
CA GLU A 448 18.92 -21.28 -22.50
C GLU A 448 17.77 -21.68 -21.56
N GLY A 449 17.79 -21.16 -20.33
CA GLY A 449 16.75 -21.35 -19.33
C GLY A 449 17.12 -22.30 -18.18
N GLY A 450 18.24 -23.02 -18.25
CA GLY A 450 18.75 -23.81 -17.13
C GLY A 450 19.08 -22.95 -15.91
N ALA A 451 19.76 -21.81 -16.10
CA ALA A 451 20.07 -20.85 -15.05
C ALA A 451 18.80 -20.31 -14.37
N TRP A 452 17.76 -19.99 -15.16
CA TRP A 452 16.45 -19.58 -14.63
C TRP A 452 15.84 -20.65 -13.74
N PHE A 453 15.86 -21.90 -14.19
CA PHE A 453 15.28 -23.02 -13.45
C PHE A 453 15.95 -23.19 -12.09
N PHE A 454 17.29 -23.23 -12.04
CA PHE A 454 18.03 -23.38 -10.79
C PHE A 454 17.91 -22.16 -9.88
N ALA A 455 17.95 -20.94 -10.43
CA ALA A 455 17.75 -19.71 -9.65
C ALA A 455 16.35 -19.69 -9.01
N THR A 456 15.32 -20.03 -9.79
CA THR A 456 13.92 -20.04 -9.33
C THR A 456 13.68 -21.14 -8.30
N PHE A 457 14.27 -22.33 -8.49
CA PHE A 457 14.24 -23.41 -7.50
C PHE A 457 14.89 -22.99 -6.17
N CYS A 458 16.07 -22.37 -6.21
CA CYS A 458 16.73 -21.85 -5.02
C CYS A 458 15.87 -20.77 -4.34
N LEU A 459 15.25 -19.89 -5.13
CA LEU A 459 14.37 -18.85 -4.62
C LEU A 459 13.12 -19.42 -3.91
N HIS A 460 12.52 -20.50 -4.43
CA HIS A 460 11.42 -21.19 -3.77
C HIS A 460 11.81 -21.69 -2.37
N ILE A 461 12.97 -22.34 -2.25
CA ILE A 461 13.50 -22.81 -0.96
C ILE A 461 13.75 -21.62 -0.02
N ALA A 462 14.35 -20.54 -0.54
CA ALA A 462 14.66 -19.36 0.25
C ALA A 462 13.39 -18.71 0.84
N ILE A 463 12.34 -18.56 0.04
CA ILE A 463 11.06 -17.97 0.46
C ILE A 463 10.36 -18.85 1.50
N LEU A 464 10.29 -20.17 1.28
CA LEU A 464 9.71 -21.12 2.24
C LEU A 464 10.46 -21.12 3.58
N ALA A 465 11.79 -21.09 3.53
CA ALA A 465 12.63 -21.01 4.73
C ALA A 465 12.47 -19.65 5.44
N TRP A 466 12.31 -18.55 4.71
CA TRP A 466 12.03 -17.25 5.30
C TRP A 466 10.66 -17.21 5.97
N TRP A 467 9.65 -17.85 5.38
CA TRP A 467 8.34 -17.99 5.99
C TRP A 467 8.40 -18.77 7.31
N ALA A 468 9.13 -19.89 7.32
CA ALA A 468 9.38 -20.65 8.54
C ALA A 468 10.11 -19.80 9.60
N ARG A 469 11.10 -18.99 9.20
CA ARG A 469 11.78 -18.03 10.09
C ARG A 469 10.76 -17.07 10.73
N VAL A 470 9.89 -16.44 9.94
CA VAL A 470 8.84 -15.53 10.45
C VAL A 470 7.95 -16.24 11.47
N TYR A 471 7.47 -17.44 11.13
CA TYR A 471 6.60 -18.23 12.02
C TYR A 471 7.28 -18.56 13.36
N PHE A 472 8.48 -19.13 13.33
CA PHE A 472 9.18 -19.53 14.55
C PHE A 472 9.64 -18.34 15.39
N ARG A 473 9.98 -17.20 14.76
CA ARG A 473 10.30 -15.98 15.51
C ARG A 473 9.09 -15.37 16.18
N ALA A 474 7.93 -15.37 15.53
CA ALA A 474 6.70 -14.93 16.18
C ALA A 474 6.36 -15.81 17.39
N LYS A 475 6.49 -17.13 17.28
CA LYS A 475 6.27 -18.04 18.42
C LYS A 475 7.27 -17.81 19.56
N ALA A 476 8.55 -17.64 19.24
CA ALA A 476 9.59 -17.35 20.25
C ALA A 476 9.36 -16.01 20.95
N ALA A 477 8.81 -15.02 20.23
CA ALA A 477 8.44 -13.71 20.76
C ALA A 477 7.22 -13.71 21.70
N GLY A 478 6.54 -14.84 21.85
CA GLY A 478 5.22 -14.88 22.47
C GLY A 478 4.13 -14.21 21.63
N LEU A 479 4.37 -13.90 20.35
CA LEU A 479 3.40 -13.30 19.44
C LEU A 479 2.50 -14.39 18.80
N ASN A 480 1.30 -13.99 18.37
CA ASN A 480 0.55 -14.81 17.41
C ASN A 480 1.23 -14.77 16.03
N THR A 481 0.86 -15.70 15.15
CA THR A 481 1.56 -15.89 13.87
C THR A 481 0.87 -15.18 12.71
N GLN A 482 0.24 -14.03 12.94
CA GLN A 482 -0.55 -13.34 11.90
C GLN A 482 0.31 -12.90 10.73
N LEU A 483 1.56 -12.48 10.98
CA LEU A 483 2.48 -12.11 9.91
C LEU A 483 2.85 -13.29 9.02
N ALA A 484 3.02 -14.49 9.59
CA ALA A 484 3.28 -15.69 8.82
C ALA A 484 2.08 -16.05 7.93
N TRP A 485 0.85 -15.83 8.38
CA TRP A 485 -0.35 -16.06 7.56
C TRP A 485 -0.51 -15.02 6.44
N ALA A 486 -0.26 -13.74 6.71
CA ALA A 486 -0.23 -12.73 5.65
C ALA A 486 0.84 -13.06 4.59
N PHE A 487 2.03 -13.46 5.04
CA PHE A 487 3.11 -13.83 4.13
C PHE A 487 2.79 -15.10 3.33
N ALA A 488 2.11 -16.10 3.93
CA ALA A 488 1.65 -17.29 3.21
C ALA A 488 0.70 -16.95 2.04
N TRP A 489 -0.17 -15.95 2.21
CA TRP A 489 -1.05 -15.48 1.13
C TRP A 489 -0.29 -14.72 0.04
N ALA A 490 0.76 -13.97 0.38
CA ALA A 490 1.65 -13.39 -0.62
C ALA A 490 2.42 -14.49 -1.39
N MET A 491 2.85 -15.54 -0.68
CA MET A 491 3.47 -16.72 -1.29
C MET A 491 2.50 -17.46 -2.22
N PHE A 492 1.20 -17.51 -1.90
CA PHE A 492 0.20 -18.09 -2.79
C PHE A 492 0.25 -17.43 -4.18
N LEU A 493 0.20 -16.08 -4.26
CA LEU A 493 0.36 -15.38 -5.54
C LEU A 493 1.68 -15.73 -6.23
N TYR A 494 2.80 -15.71 -5.49
CA TYR A 494 4.12 -16.04 -6.03
C TYR A 494 4.17 -17.44 -6.65
N PHE A 495 3.72 -18.47 -5.92
CA PHE A 495 3.73 -19.85 -6.40
C PHE A 495 2.74 -20.08 -7.53
N ILE A 496 1.62 -19.34 -7.58
CA ILE A 496 0.73 -19.37 -8.74
C ILE A 496 1.47 -18.91 -9.99
N ILE A 497 2.20 -17.79 -9.92
CA ILE A 497 2.90 -17.20 -11.07
C ILE A 497 4.07 -18.09 -11.54
N TYR A 498 4.93 -18.52 -10.62
CA TYR A 498 6.20 -19.16 -10.99
C TYR A 498 6.14 -20.69 -11.09
N LEU A 499 5.14 -21.34 -10.49
CA LEU A 499 5.12 -22.79 -10.36
C LEU A 499 3.80 -23.41 -10.80
N VAL A 500 2.71 -23.13 -10.09
CA VAL A 500 1.44 -23.85 -10.26
C VAL A 500 0.83 -23.61 -11.64
N ARG A 501 0.69 -22.36 -12.08
CA ARG A 501 0.11 -22.05 -13.40
C ARG A 501 0.99 -22.57 -14.55
N PRO A 502 2.32 -22.34 -14.57
CA PRO A 502 3.20 -22.97 -15.56
C PRO A 502 3.08 -24.50 -15.63
N LEU A 503 2.97 -25.18 -14.48
CA LEU A 503 2.78 -26.64 -14.42
C LEU A 503 1.44 -27.08 -15.01
N ILE A 504 0.34 -26.38 -14.71
CA ILE A 504 -0.99 -26.70 -15.25
C ILE A 504 -1.02 -26.51 -16.78
N ILE A 505 -0.40 -25.45 -17.28
CA ILE A 505 -0.30 -25.19 -18.72
C ILE A 505 0.70 -26.15 -19.40
N GLY A 506 1.65 -26.69 -18.64
CA GLY A 506 2.67 -27.61 -19.13
C GLY A 506 3.87 -26.91 -19.77
N ASN A 507 4.19 -25.68 -19.38
CA ASN A 507 5.31 -24.94 -19.97
C ASN A 507 5.94 -23.89 -19.04
N TRP A 508 7.27 -23.98 -18.82
CA TRP A 508 8.01 -23.01 -17.98
C TRP A 508 8.06 -21.60 -18.56
N ALA A 509 7.98 -21.45 -19.89
CA ALA A 509 7.98 -20.14 -20.55
C ALA A 509 6.77 -19.26 -20.17
N GLN A 510 5.76 -19.82 -19.50
CA GLN A 510 4.62 -19.07 -18.96
C GLN A 510 4.96 -18.27 -17.70
N ALA A 511 6.07 -18.59 -17.02
CA ALA A 511 6.55 -17.83 -15.88
C ALA A 511 7.36 -16.60 -16.34
N PRO A 512 7.48 -15.55 -15.52
CA PRO A 512 8.30 -14.39 -15.87
C PRO A 512 9.80 -14.70 -15.82
N GLY A 513 10.58 -13.97 -16.61
CA GLY A 513 12.03 -13.89 -16.46
C GLY A 513 12.45 -13.18 -15.17
N GLN A 514 13.63 -13.51 -14.67
CA GLN A 514 14.24 -12.83 -13.52
C GLN A 514 14.93 -11.56 -14.00
N GLY A 515 14.24 -10.42 -13.89
CA GLY A 515 14.80 -9.09 -14.13
C GLY A 515 13.76 -7.99 -14.10
N PHE A 516 14.19 -6.77 -13.79
CA PHE A 516 13.28 -5.64 -13.56
C PHE A 516 12.41 -5.37 -14.80
N LYS A 517 13.05 -5.18 -15.97
CA LYS A 517 12.31 -5.02 -17.23
C LYS A 517 11.52 -6.27 -17.62
N ALA A 518 12.10 -7.45 -17.44
CA ALA A 518 11.45 -8.72 -17.83
C ALA A 518 10.14 -8.98 -17.08
N LEU A 519 10.06 -8.62 -15.80
CA LEU A 519 8.82 -8.71 -15.01
C LEU A 519 7.73 -7.77 -15.55
N LEU A 520 8.09 -6.55 -15.93
CA LEU A 520 7.17 -5.58 -16.52
C LEU A 520 6.68 -6.03 -17.89
N ASP A 521 7.59 -6.49 -18.75
CA ASP A 521 7.27 -7.04 -20.06
C ASP A 521 6.32 -8.24 -19.95
N TRP A 522 6.61 -9.18 -19.04
CA TRP A 522 5.75 -10.33 -18.80
C TRP A 522 4.34 -9.91 -18.36
N THR A 523 4.24 -8.94 -17.45
CA THR A 523 2.94 -8.44 -16.96
C THR A 523 2.10 -7.87 -18.11
N ASN A 524 2.72 -7.08 -18.99
CA ASN A 524 2.06 -6.55 -20.17
C ASN A 524 1.66 -7.66 -21.17
N ASN A 525 2.59 -8.56 -21.48
CA ASN A 525 2.40 -9.60 -22.48
C ASN A 525 1.32 -10.60 -22.07
N VAL A 526 1.28 -10.99 -20.79
CA VAL A 526 0.21 -11.85 -20.26
C VAL A 526 -1.15 -11.15 -20.39
N SER A 527 -1.21 -9.83 -20.16
CA SER A 527 -2.46 -9.08 -20.35
C SER A 527 -2.96 -9.12 -21.78
N ILE A 528 -2.06 -8.91 -22.74
CA ILE A 528 -2.37 -8.95 -24.18
C ILE A 528 -2.75 -10.37 -24.60
N GLN A 529 -1.99 -11.38 -24.15
CA GLN A 529 -2.17 -12.78 -24.55
C GLN A 529 -3.55 -13.34 -24.19
N PHE A 530 -4.12 -12.94 -23.04
CA PHE A 530 -5.42 -13.44 -22.58
C PHE A 530 -6.54 -12.41 -22.66
N GLY A 531 -6.47 -11.49 -23.63
CA GLY A 531 -7.60 -10.63 -24.01
C GLY A 531 -7.94 -9.55 -22.97
N ASN A 532 -6.94 -8.75 -22.58
CA ASN A 532 -7.04 -7.58 -21.69
C ASN A 532 -7.51 -7.90 -20.25
N PHE A 533 -6.56 -7.90 -19.32
CA PHE A 533 -6.82 -8.20 -17.91
C PHE A 533 -7.71 -7.19 -17.20
N TYR A 534 -7.95 -6.00 -17.76
CA TYR A 534 -8.91 -5.07 -17.16
C TYR A 534 -10.34 -5.59 -17.16
N TYR A 535 -10.64 -6.63 -17.95
CA TYR A 535 -11.91 -7.35 -17.93
C TYR A 535 -11.92 -8.57 -17.00
N ASN A 536 -10.79 -8.94 -16.39
CA ASN A 536 -10.73 -9.99 -15.39
C ASN A 536 -11.27 -9.47 -14.04
N PRO A 537 -12.38 -10.03 -13.51
CA PRO A 537 -13.01 -9.50 -12.29
C PRO A 537 -12.12 -9.67 -11.05
N PHE A 538 -11.27 -10.70 -11.01
CA PHE A 538 -10.34 -10.89 -9.92
C PHE A 538 -9.16 -9.90 -9.99
N HIS A 539 -8.77 -9.50 -11.20
CA HIS A 539 -7.81 -8.41 -11.37
C HIS A 539 -8.40 -7.08 -10.91
N MET A 540 -9.65 -6.76 -11.29
CA MET A 540 -10.36 -5.57 -10.79
C MET A 540 -10.42 -5.56 -9.25
N LEU A 541 -10.76 -6.70 -8.63
CA LEU A 541 -10.79 -6.82 -7.18
C LEU A 541 -9.39 -6.67 -6.57
N SER A 542 -8.35 -7.23 -7.18
CA SER A 542 -6.97 -7.06 -6.72
C SER A 542 -6.54 -5.59 -6.75
N ILE A 543 -6.89 -4.85 -7.80
CA ILE A 543 -6.69 -3.39 -7.89
C ILE A 543 -7.45 -2.67 -6.77
N PHE A 544 -8.74 -3.01 -6.57
CA PHE A 544 -9.55 -2.42 -5.49
C PHE A 544 -8.89 -2.60 -4.13
N PHE A 545 -8.42 -3.82 -3.81
CA PHE A 545 -7.75 -4.08 -2.55
C PHE A 545 -6.36 -3.45 -2.45
N LEU A 546 -5.60 -3.35 -3.57
CA LEU A 546 -4.30 -2.70 -3.61
C LEU A 546 -4.41 -1.19 -3.35
N LEU A 547 -5.29 -0.51 -4.08
CA LEU A 547 -5.58 0.92 -3.90
C LEU A 547 -6.23 1.15 -2.52
N GLY A 548 -7.15 0.28 -2.11
CA GLY A 548 -7.75 0.31 -0.78
C GLY A 548 -6.73 0.11 0.35
N SER A 549 -5.70 -0.72 0.15
CA SER A 549 -4.61 -0.89 1.11
C SER A 549 -3.76 0.38 1.21
N THR A 550 -3.42 1.00 0.08
CA THR A 550 -2.71 2.30 0.09
C THR A 550 -3.54 3.38 0.78
N LEU A 551 -4.85 3.43 0.49
CA LEU A 551 -5.79 4.34 1.14
C LEU A 551 -5.85 4.11 2.65
N LEU A 552 -6.03 2.86 3.10
CA LEU A 552 -6.06 2.52 4.52
C LEU A 552 -4.74 2.83 5.21
N LEU A 553 -3.58 2.59 4.57
CA LEU A 553 -2.29 2.96 5.12
C LEU A 553 -2.17 4.47 5.32
N ALA A 554 -2.58 5.27 4.33
CA ALA A 554 -2.59 6.72 4.42
C ALA A 554 -3.53 7.21 5.53
N MET A 555 -4.77 6.70 5.56
CA MET A 555 -5.78 7.07 6.56
C MET A 555 -5.32 6.72 7.97
N HIS A 556 -4.82 5.50 8.17
CA HIS A 556 -4.33 5.00 9.45
C HIS A 556 -3.10 5.79 9.92
N GLY A 557 -2.08 5.85 9.07
CA GLY A 557 -0.84 6.60 9.34
C GLY A 557 -1.11 8.07 9.67
N ALA A 558 -1.92 8.74 8.85
CA ALA A 558 -2.31 10.14 9.08
C ALA A 558 -3.07 10.31 10.40
N THR A 559 -3.99 9.39 10.73
CA THR A 559 -4.79 9.48 11.96
C THR A 559 -3.94 9.33 13.21
N ILE A 560 -3.01 8.36 13.22
CA ILE A 560 -2.11 8.13 14.36
C ILE A 560 -1.13 9.30 14.50
N VAL A 561 -0.56 9.80 13.40
CA VAL A 561 0.31 10.99 13.46
C VAL A 561 -0.48 12.22 13.96
N ALA A 562 -1.70 12.43 13.46
CA ALA A 562 -2.56 13.56 13.83
C ALA A 562 -2.96 13.58 15.31
N THR A 563 -3.00 12.40 15.94
CA THR A 563 -3.35 12.21 17.34
C THR A 563 -2.15 11.86 18.22
N SER A 564 -0.93 11.86 17.66
CA SER A 564 0.27 11.38 18.34
C SER A 564 0.60 12.16 19.62
N LYS A 565 0.28 13.46 19.68
CA LYS A 565 0.41 14.29 20.90
C LYS A 565 -0.43 13.80 22.09
N TYR A 566 -1.38 12.91 21.84
CA TYR A 566 -2.22 12.25 22.84
C TYR A 566 -1.80 10.81 23.12
N GLY A 567 -0.70 10.32 22.55
CA GLY A 567 -0.18 8.97 22.81
C GLY A 567 -0.84 7.83 22.02
N SER A 568 -1.62 8.13 20.97
CA SER A 568 -2.34 7.13 20.16
C SER A 568 -1.44 6.14 19.41
N HIS A 569 -0.16 6.46 19.25
CA HIS A 569 0.83 5.57 18.63
C HIS A 569 1.16 4.33 19.48
N ARG A 570 0.75 4.28 20.75
CA ARG A 570 0.87 3.09 21.61
C ARG A 570 -0.31 2.16 21.35
N GLU A 571 -0.38 1.66 20.12
CA GLU A 571 -1.58 0.98 19.62
C GLU A 571 -1.92 -0.29 20.40
N ILE A 572 -0.89 -0.98 20.92
CA ILE A 572 -1.07 -2.18 21.74
C ILE A 572 -1.78 -1.82 23.05
N GLU A 573 -1.35 -0.73 23.69
CA GLU A 573 -2.03 -0.23 24.88
C GLU A 573 -3.45 0.27 24.59
N GLU A 574 -3.63 1.01 23.50
CA GLU A 574 -4.91 1.59 23.09
C GLU A 574 -5.93 0.51 22.69
N MET A 575 -5.49 -0.66 22.20
CA MET A 575 -6.35 -1.83 21.97
C MET A 575 -6.93 -2.40 23.27
N MET A 576 -6.20 -2.27 24.39
CA MET A 576 -6.67 -2.72 25.71
C MET A 576 -7.55 -1.68 26.39
N VAL A 577 -7.15 -0.41 26.29
CA VAL A 577 -7.74 0.73 26.98
C VAL A 577 -7.66 1.96 26.07
N GLU A 578 -8.80 2.37 25.51
CA GLU A 578 -8.85 3.53 24.61
C GLU A 578 -8.71 4.85 25.38
N GLY A 579 -7.74 5.67 24.98
CA GLY A 579 -7.46 7.00 25.49
C GLY A 579 -8.02 8.13 24.61
N THR A 580 -7.71 9.38 24.98
CA THR A 580 -8.22 10.57 24.25
C THR A 580 -7.76 10.60 22.78
N GLY A 581 -6.58 10.07 22.46
CA GLY A 581 -6.09 9.96 21.08
C GLY A 581 -7.01 9.09 20.22
N THR A 582 -7.31 7.88 20.68
CA THR A 582 -8.22 6.95 20.00
C THR A 582 -9.64 7.50 19.92
N HIS A 583 -10.15 8.14 20.98
CA HIS A 583 -11.48 8.79 20.93
C HIS A 583 -11.56 9.86 19.84
N ARG A 584 -10.55 10.72 19.71
CA ARG A 584 -10.49 11.75 18.66
C ARG A 584 -10.41 11.12 17.27
N ALA A 585 -9.58 10.10 17.09
CA ALA A 585 -9.50 9.33 15.85
C ALA A 585 -10.87 8.73 15.44
N GLN A 586 -11.57 8.11 16.39
CA GLN A 586 -12.90 7.54 16.18
C GLN A 586 -13.93 8.61 15.82
N LEU A 587 -13.95 9.73 16.54
CA LEU A 587 -14.85 10.85 16.28
C LEU A 587 -14.58 11.50 14.94
N PHE A 588 -13.31 11.64 14.54
CA PHE A 588 -12.94 12.19 13.23
C PHE A 588 -13.63 11.41 12.11
N TRP A 589 -13.45 10.09 12.09
CA TRP A 589 -14.01 9.23 11.05
C TRP A 589 -15.54 9.13 11.14
N ARG A 590 -16.08 9.03 12.36
CA ARG A 590 -17.53 9.03 12.57
C ARG A 590 -18.18 10.31 12.05
N TRP A 591 -17.58 11.46 12.33
CA TRP A 591 -18.08 12.75 11.86
C TRP A 591 -17.89 12.91 10.36
N THR A 592 -16.82 12.35 9.80
CA THR A 592 -16.52 12.41 8.36
C THR A 592 -17.46 11.53 7.54
N MET A 593 -17.58 10.24 7.87
CA MET A 593 -18.23 9.22 7.04
C MET A 593 -19.33 8.40 7.76
N GLY A 594 -19.73 8.79 8.96
CA GLY A 594 -20.92 8.26 9.66
C GLY A 594 -20.70 7.01 10.51
N PHE A 595 -19.54 6.37 10.38
CA PHE A 595 -19.11 5.24 11.18
C PHE A 595 -17.62 5.34 11.52
N ASN A 596 -17.20 4.54 12.49
CA ASN A 596 -15.82 4.44 12.93
C ASN A 596 -15.51 2.99 13.32
N VAL A 597 -14.22 2.71 13.46
CA VAL A 597 -13.69 1.43 13.95
C VAL A 597 -13.03 1.66 15.31
N ASN A 598 -12.64 0.59 16.00
CA ASN A 598 -11.89 0.68 17.26
C ASN A 598 -10.40 0.38 17.01
N SER A 599 -9.57 0.56 18.04
CA SER A 599 -8.10 0.38 17.92
C SER A 599 -7.71 -1.00 17.38
N LYS A 600 -8.46 -2.05 17.71
CA LYS A 600 -8.19 -3.42 17.20
C LYS A 600 -8.72 -3.62 15.79
N THR A 601 -9.95 -3.21 15.51
CA THR A 601 -10.64 -3.56 14.27
C THR A 601 -10.06 -2.84 13.07
N ILE A 602 -9.49 -1.63 13.20
CA ILE A 602 -8.78 -1.00 12.07
C ILE A 602 -7.66 -1.90 11.54
N HIS A 603 -6.94 -2.61 12.42
CA HIS A 603 -5.89 -3.54 12.03
C HIS A 603 -6.43 -4.80 11.36
N ASP A 604 -7.66 -5.24 11.68
CA ASP A 604 -8.34 -6.30 10.92
C ASP A 604 -8.61 -5.86 9.47
N TRP A 605 -9.11 -4.62 9.28
CA TRP A 605 -9.32 -4.06 7.95
C TRP A 605 -8.02 -3.99 7.16
N CYS A 606 -6.95 -3.49 7.78
CA CYS A 606 -5.61 -3.40 7.18
C CYS A 606 -5.11 -4.77 6.72
N TRP A 607 -5.22 -5.78 7.58
CA TRP A 607 -4.77 -7.14 7.30
C TRP A 607 -5.55 -7.77 6.14
N TRP A 608 -6.89 -7.70 6.19
CA TRP A 608 -7.74 -8.30 5.16
C TRP A 608 -7.61 -7.61 3.80
N PHE A 609 -7.53 -6.28 3.76
CA PHE A 609 -7.32 -5.58 2.49
C PHE A 609 -6.01 -6.00 1.83
N ALA A 610 -4.92 -6.05 2.58
CA ALA A 610 -3.64 -6.44 2.01
C ALA A 610 -3.61 -7.92 1.58
N VAL A 611 -4.21 -8.82 2.37
CA VAL A 611 -4.30 -10.25 2.05
C VAL A 611 -5.20 -10.50 0.84
N PHE A 612 -6.34 -9.82 0.73
CA PHE A 612 -7.23 -10.00 -0.41
C PHE A 612 -6.61 -9.51 -1.72
N THR A 613 -5.70 -8.52 -1.71
CA THR A 613 -4.94 -8.12 -2.91
C THR A 613 -4.26 -9.32 -3.58
N VAL A 614 -3.55 -10.14 -2.80
CA VAL A 614 -2.77 -11.28 -3.34
C VAL A 614 -3.63 -12.53 -3.56
N ILE A 615 -4.70 -12.73 -2.78
CA ILE A 615 -5.66 -13.81 -3.01
C ILE A 615 -6.36 -13.62 -4.36
N THR A 616 -6.97 -12.46 -4.59
CA THR A 616 -7.70 -12.22 -5.84
C THR A 616 -6.73 -12.14 -7.02
N GLY A 617 -5.55 -11.55 -6.85
CA GLY A 617 -4.51 -11.58 -7.88
C GLY A 617 -4.11 -13.00 -8.28
N GLY A 618 -3.92 -13.90 -7.31
CA GLY A 618 -3.55 -15.29 -7.55
C GLY A 618 -4.66 -16.07 -8.26
N ILE A 619 -5.92 -15.90 -7.83
CA ILE A 619 -7.07 -16.51 -8.51
C ILE A 619 -7.18 -16.00 -9.95
N GLY A 620 -7.05 -14.68 -10.16
CA GLY A 620 -7.15 -14.06 -11.47
C GLY A 620 -6.11 -14.59 -12.45
N ILE A 621 -4.85 -14.72 -12.03
CA ILE A 621 -3.77 -15.28 -12.87
C ILE A 621 -3.98 -16.78 -13.09
N LEU A 622 -4.37 -17.54 -12.07
CA LEU A 622 -4.57 -18.99 -12.18
C LEU A 622 -5.60 -19.36 -13.24
N LEU A 623 -6.69 -18.59 -13.36
CA LEU A 623 -7.76 -18.84 -14.34
C LEU A 623 -7.37 -18.43 -15.77
N SER A 624 -6.49 -17.44 -15.91
CA SER A 624 -6.02 -16.94 -17.21
C SER A 624 -5.16 -17.98 -17.94
N GLY A 625 -5.66 -18.49 -19.06
CA GLY A 625 -5.02 -19.51 -19.88
C GLY A 625 -5.23 -20.95 -19.44
N THR A 626 -5.83 -21.20 -18.26
CA THR A 626 -6.25 -22.55 -17.85
C THR A 626 -7.74 -22.78 -18.08
N LEU A 627 -8.58 -21.81 -17.72
CA LEU A 627 -10.03 -21.87 -17.88
C LEU A 627 -10.56 -20.79 -18.82
N ILE A 628 -10.02 -19.57 -18.72
CA ILE A 628 -10.43 -18.44 -19.56
C ILE A 628 -9.27 -18.08 -20.48
N THR A 629 -9.51 -18.17 -21.79
CA THR A 629 -8.51 -17.87 -22.82
C THR A 629 -8.54 -16.41 -23.28
N ASP A 630 -9.66 -15.72 -23.10
CA ASP A 630 -9.85 -14.32 -23.50
C ASP A 630 -10.86 -13.62 -22.57
N TRP A 631 -10.38 -12.66 -21.78
CA TRP A 631 -11.20 -11.95 -20.78
C TRP A 631 -12.17 -10.94 -21.39
N TYR A 632 -11.82 -10.30 -22.51
CA TYR A 632 -12.71 -9.40 -23.22
C TYR A 632 -13.94 -10.12 -23.77
N THR A 633 -13.74 -11.29 -24.38
CA THR A 633 -14.82 -12.14 -24.90
C THR A 633 -15.71 -12.61 -23.76
N TRP A 634 -15.12 -13.02 -22.63
CA TRP A 634 -15.86 -13.35 -21.42
C TRP A 634 -16.71 -12.16 -20.94
N ALA A 635 -16.13 -10.96 -20.84
CA ALA A 635 -16.82 -9.75 -20.42
C ALA A 635 -17.95 -9.34 -21.38
N HIS A 636 -17.74 -9.53 -22.68
CA HIS A 636 -18.78 -9.28 -23.69
C HIS A 636 -19.96 -10.23 -23.50
N SER A 637 -19.70 -11.51 -23.22
CA SER A 637 -20.75 -12.52 -23.01
C SER A 637 -21.68 -12.22 -21.82
N ILE A 638 -21.18 -11.49 -20.82
CA ILE A 638 -21.95 -11.08 -19.63
C ILE A 638 -22.40 -9.61 -19.67
N GLY A 639 -22.16 -8.90 -20.78
CA GLY A 639 -22.69 -7.55 -21.01
C GLY A 639 -22.07 -6.44 -20.15
N ILE A 640 -20.78 -6.55 -19.78
CA ILE A 640 -20.07 -5.50 -19.01
C ILE A 640 -19.13 -4.63 -19.86
N VAL A 641 -18.98 -4.95 -21.16
CA VAL A 641 -18.22 -4.13 -22.11
C VAL A 641 -19.08 -2.92 -22.53
N ALA A 642 -18.51 -1.72 -22.57
CA ALA A 642 -19.23 -0.57 -23.12
C ALA A 642 -19.50 -0.75 -24.60
N PRO A 643 -20.62 -0.21 -25.11
CA PRO A 643 -20.74 -0.02 -26.54
C PRO A 643 -19.63 0.92 -27.01
N ILE A 644 -18.95 0.54 -28.10
CA ILE A 644 -18.02 1.44 -28.77
C ILE A 644 -18.86 2.59 -29.37
N PRO A 645 -18.47 3.87 -29.16
CA PRO A 645 -19.20 5.02 -29.70
C PRO A 645 -19.42 4.99 -31.20
#